data_AF-A0AA38G1D0-F1
#
_entry.id   AF-A0AA38G1D0-F1
#
_cell.length_a   1.000
_cell.length_b   1.000
_cell.length_c   1.000
_cell.angle_alpha   90.00
_cell.angle_beta   90.00
_cell.angle_gamma   90.00
#
_symmetry.space_group_name_H-M   'P 1'
#
loop_
_entity.id
_entity.type
_entity.pdbx_description
1 polymer ?
#
loop_
_entity_poly.entity_id
_entity_poly.type
_entity_poly.pdbx_seq_one_letter_code
_entity_poly.pdbx_strand_id
1 'polypeptide(L)'
;VHVLIGFCMNPTENMLQKTQLGLQCSLAMLLLLRAFADSNPYGNEMSSTLSHHDYGDALSKCIMFFEGQRSGKLPPNQRIKWRKDSALTDGSAQNVDLVGGYYDAGDNIKFGFPLAFTTTMLAWSVIEFGKFMLNELENARTSVRWATDYLLKTTAHPDTVYVQVGSPNADHICWERPEDMDTPRTVYKITKDNPGSDVAAETAAALAAASIVFQTTDTVYSQLLLKTAVRVFQFADKYRGAYSDSLKEGVCPFYCDFDGYQDELLWGAAWLHKASKNHSYITYIQANGKILGADENINEFGWDNKHAGINVLVSKEFLLGRVSSLQIYKGYADDFICTLLPQTSYAHVPFTRGGLIYKTGGSNMQHVTAISFLLLAYANYLGHSSQIVQCGNMKVTPATLRSAAKRQVDYILGDNPEKMSYMVGYGANFPKYIHHRGSSLPSVTDHPSHITCKGGSQYFFSKNPNPNILIGAVVGGPDMNDQYPDSRPNFRQSEPTTYINAPLVELPSGPENIIFLNESDDGEVPNPAGTPEVTVEKEKEMSSTKPPSTADSFTKEAPDTPSTSLLEATMVNTLSAMSSLALGLLVPSSSSTTFAWVQPMVDNRKRKSSSRITGPDFDVVAALLGTTPPPPSKRAKTTSRIVIDAQGQQFLEVAKPKVDKAE
;
A
#
# COMPACT_ATOMS: atom_id res chain seq x y z
N VAL A 1 -3.73 43.19 -31.26
CA VAL A 1 -2.26 43.08 -31.42
C VAL A 1 -1.84 42.91 -32.88
N HIS A 2 -2.31 41.88 -33.61
CA HIS A 2 -1.89 41.68 -35.02
C HIS A 2 -2.29 42.79 -36.01
N VAL A 3 -3.36 43.56 -35.74
CA VAL A 3 -3.75 44.73 -36.55
C VAL A 3 -2.83 45.95 -36.32
N LEU A 4 -2.24 46.08 -35.11
CA LEU A 4 -1.34 47.18 -34.76
C LEU A 4 0.08 46.98 -35.32
N ILE A 5 0.51 45.72 -35.44
CA ILE A 5 1.82 45.35 -36.01
C ILE A 5 1.86 45.67 -37.51
N GLY A 6 0.73 45.50 -38.23
CA GLY A 6 0.62 45.79 -39.65
C GLY A 6 0.76 47.27 -40.02
N PHE A 7 0.42 48.20 -39.13
CA PHE A 7 0.55 49.65 -39.38
C PHE A 7 1.98 50.18 -39.19
N CYS A 8 2.84 49.47 -38.45
CA CYS A 8 4.20 49.94 -38.14
C CYS A 8 5.26 49.59 -39.19
N MET A 9 4.94 48.77 -40.19
CA MET A 9 5.92 48.25 -41.18
C MET A 9 5.69 48.77 -42.61
N ASN A 10 5.13 49.97 -42.76
CA ASN A 10 4.95 50.57 -44.09
C ASN A 10 6.28 51.21 -44.59
N PRO A 11 6.78 50.93 -45.82
CA PRO A 11 8.17 51.21 -46.18
C PRO A 11 8.48 52.65 -46.60
N THR A 12 7.48 53.53 -46.74
CA THR A 12 7.62 54.80 -47.48
C THR A 12 7.75 56.08 -46.63
N GLU A 13 8.12 56.00 -45.34
CA GLU A 13 8.28 57.18 -44.48
C GLU A 13 9.70 57.37 -43.91
N ASN A 14 10.08 58.64 -43.75
CA ASN A 14 11.43 59.10 -43.40
C ASN A 14 11.80 58.78 -41.93
N MET A 15 13.10 58.63 -41.64
CA MET A 15 13.63 58.13 -40.34
C MET A 15 13.15 58.90 -39.08
N LEU A 16 12.80 60.18 -39.21
CA LEU A 16 12.23 60.97 -38.09
C LEU A 16 10.78 60.60 -37.77
N GLN A 17 9.98 60.19 -38.76
CA GLN A 17 8.59 59.78 -38.52
C GLN A 17 8.53 58.40 -37.84
N LYS A 18 9.43 57.47 -38.19
CA LYS A 18 9.48 56.13 -37.59
C LYS A 18 9.84 56.15 -36.10
N THR A 19 10.72 57.06 -35.68
CA THR A 19 11.09 57.23 -34.27
C THR A 19 9.96 57.86 -33.46
N GLN A 20 9.24 58.82 -34.04
CA GLN A 20 8.09 59.46 -33.39
C GLN A 20 6.88 58.52 -33.27
N LEU A 21 6.63 57.68 -34.30
CA LEU A 21 5.57 56.67 -34.30
C LEU A 21 5.88 55.50 -33.34
N GLY A 22 7.15 55.11 -33.23
CA GLY A 22 7.62 54.11 -32.26
C GLY A 22 7.48 54.56 -30.81
N LEU A 23 7.74 55.84 -30.52
CA LEU A 23 7.53 56.42 -29.19
C LEU A 23 6.04 56.49 -28.84
N GLN A 24 5.18 56.87 -29.80
CA GLN A 24 3.73 56.92 -29.60
C GLN A 24 3.12 55.52 -29.41
N CYS A 25 3.58 54.50 -30.13
CA CYS A 25 3.16 53.12 -29.91
C CYS A 25 3.60 52.57 -28.55
N SER A 26 4.82 52.89 -28.12
CA SER A 26 5.34 52.47 -26.80
C SER A 26 4.56 53.13 -25.66
N LEU A 27 4.22 54.42 -25.80
CA LEU A 27 3.42 55.15 -24.82
C LEU A 27 1.96 54.65 -24.79
N ALA A 28 1.37 54.33 -25.93
CA ALA A 28 0.03 53.75 -26.02
C ALA A 28 -0.02 52.33 -25.41
N MET A 29 1.04 51.54 -25.56
CA MET A 29 1.14 50.21 -24.97
C MET A 29 1.34 50.28 -23.44
N LEU A 30 2.09 51.26 -22.93
CA LEU A 30 2.20 51.53 -21.49
C LEU A 30 0.88 52.03 -20.88
N LEU A 31 0.13 52.88 -21.60
CA LEU A 31 -1.17 53.37 -21.15
C LEU A 31 -2.24 52.28 -21.16
N LEU A 32 -2.19 51.35 -22.13
CA LEU A 32 -3.04 50.16 -22.15
C LEU A 32 -2.69 49.20 -21.01
N LEU A 33 -1.40 48.97 -20.72
CA LEU A 33 -0.98 48.15 -19.58
C LEU A 33 -1.40 48.74 -18.24
N ARG A 34 -1.38 50.08 -18.09
CA ARG A 34 -1.93 50.76 -16.90
C ARG A 34 -3.46 50.69 -16.83
N ALA A 35 -4.17 50.84 -17.94
CA ALA A 35 -5.63 50.70 -17.96
C ALA A 35 -6.11 49.27 -17.65
N PHE A 36 -5.31 48.23 -17.99
CA PHE A 36 -5.56 46.85 -17.56
C PHE A 36 -5.22 46.60 -16.08
N ALA A 37 -4.25 47.33 -15.52
CA ALA A 37 -3.94 47.27 -14.09
C ALA A 37 -5.02 47.98 -13.23
N ASP A 38 -5.61 49.07 -13.74
CA ASP A 38 -6.58 49.90 -13.00
C ASP A 38 -8.06 49.50 -13.19
N SER A 39 -8.34 48.39 -13.89
CA SER A 39 -9.69 47.84 -14.09
C SER A 39 -9.90 46.45 -13.47
N ASN A 40 -9.34 46.24 -12.27
CA ASN A 40 -9.70 45.11 -11.42
C ASN A 40 -10.67 45.57 -10.31
N PRO A 41 -12.00 45.37 -10.43
CA PRO A 41 -12.98 45.78 -9.43
C PRO A 41 -13.11 44.74 -8.28
N TYR A 42 -12.00 44.11 -7.88
CA TYR A 42 -11.91 43.28 -6.68
C TYR A 42 -10.65 43.65 -5.89
N GLY A 43 -10.56 44.92 -5.51
CA GLY A 43 -9.79 45.36 -4.35
C GLY A 43 -10.49 44.95 -3.07
N ASN A 44 -10.41 43.67 -2.75
CA ASN A 44 -10.46 43.15 -1.40
C ASN A 44 -9.44 42.02 -1.38
N GLU A 45 -8.20 42.35 -1.02
CA GLU A 45 -7.24 41.36 -0.53
C GLU A 45 -7.82 40.75 0.74
N MET A 46 -8.75 39.81 0.58
CA MET A 46 -8.76 38.65 1.44
C MET A 46 -7.52 37.90 0.99
N SER A 47 -6.43 38.02 1.76
CA SER A 47 -5.30 37.10 1.69
C SER A 47 -5.87 35.70 1.56
N SER A 48 -5.85 35.13 0.36
CA SER A 48 -6.04 33.70 0.20
C SER A 48 -4.75 33.10 0.74
N THR A 49 -4.69 32.95 2.06
CA THR A 49 -3.76 31.99 2.66
C THR A 49 -3.94 30.72 1.84
N LEU A 50 -2.92 30.29 1.10
CA LEU A 50 -2.87 28.89 0.66
C LEU A 50 -3.16 28.09 1.93
N SER A 51 -4.33 27.46 1.99
CA SER A 51 -4.76 26.69 3.16
C SER A 51 -3.80 25.51 3.26
N HIS A 52 -2.71 25.70 3.97
CA HIS A 52 -1.75 24.64 4.21
C HIS A 52 -2.44 23.61 5.12
N HIS A 53 -2.54 22.37 4.66
CA HIS A 53 -3.04 21.28 5.49
C HIS A 53 -2.19 21.12 6.75
N ASP A 54 -2.83 20.85 7.88
CA ASP A 54 -2.15 20.56 9.13
C ASP A 54 -1.86 19.05 9.19
N TYR A 55 -0.69 18.66 8.67
CA TYR A 55 -0.27 17.26 8.69
C TYR A 55 -0.02 16.71 10.09
N GLY A 56 0.28 17.56 11.09
CA GLY A 56 0.43 17.11 12.47
C GLY A 56 -0.91 16.68 13.07
N ASP A 57 -1.96 17.47 12.79
CA ASP A 57 -3.33 17.10 13.13
C ASP A 57 -3.79 15.84 12.38
N ALA A 58 -3.53 15.76 11.07
CA ALA A 58 -3.84 14.58 10.26
C ALA A 58 -3.13 13.31 10.77
N LEU A 59 -1.84 13.40 11.14
CA LEU A 59 -1.09 12.29 11.74
C LEU A 59 -1.72 11.84 13.06
N SER A 60 -1.99 12.78 13.97
CA SER A 60 -2.58 12.49 15.28
C SER A 60 -3.92 11.76 15.14
N LYS A 61 -4.77 12.22 14.21
CA LYS A 61 -6.03 11.58 13.88
C LYS A 61 -5.82 10.20 13.27
N CYS A 62 -4.92 10.06 12.29
CA CYS A 62 -4.62 8.80 11.65
C CYS A 62 -4.15 7.73 12.66
N ILE A 63 -3.37 8.11 13.68
CA ILE A 63 -2.99 7.20 14.76
C ILE A 63 -4.18 6.86 15.68
N MET A 64 -5.07 7.82 15.95
CA MET A 64 -6.30 7.57 16.73
C MET A 64 -7.24 6.57 16.07
N PHE A 65 -7.26 6.48 14.74
CA PHE A 65 -8.07 5.48 14.03
C PHE A 65 -7.72 4.05 14.48
N PHE A 66 -6.43 3.73 14.65
CA PHE A 66 -6.00 2.41 15.13
C PHE A 66 -6.56 2.09 16.52
N GLU A 67 -6.70 3.09 17.40
CA GLU A 67 -7.38 2.89 18.69
C GLU A 67 -8.84 2.48 18.51
N GLY A 68 -9.51 3.05 17.51
CA GLY A 68 -10.86 2.69 17.09
C GLY A 68 -10.99 1.29 16.51
N GLN A 69 -9.90 0.69 16.02
CA GLN A 69 -9.85 -0.68 15.48
C GLN A 69 -9.41 -1.75 16.50
N ARG A 70 -8.93 -1.38 17.69
CA ARG A 70 -8.38 -2.34 18.67
C ARG A 70 -9.39 -3.42 19.04
N SER A 71 -9.05 -4.70 18.93
CA SER A 71 -9.81 -5.83 19.48
C SER A 71 -9.22 -6.25 20.83
N GLY A 72 -9.99 -6.92 21.69
CA GLY A 72 -9.52 -7.40 22.99
C GLY A 72 -9.78 -6.42 24.14
N LYS A 73 -8.99 -6.57 25.21
CA LYS A 73 -9.07 -5.73 26.41
C LYS A 73 -8.36 -4.40 26.18
N LEU A 74 -9.11 -3.30 26.18
CA LEU A 74 -8.59 -1.97 25.89
C LEU A 74 -7.76 -1.42 27.06
N PRO A 75 -6.72 -0.62 26.78
CA PRO A 75 -5.90 -0.04 27.83
C PRO A 75 -6.62 1.16 28.49
N PRO A 76 -6.33 1.48 29.76
CA PRO A 76 -7.01 2.56 30.48
C PRO A 76 -6.80 3.95 29.84
N ASN A 77 -5.69 4.14 29.12
CA ASN A 77 -5.37 5.38 28.41
C ASN A 77 -5.95 5.47 26.99
N GLN A 78 -6.80 4.53 26.56
CA GLN A 78 -7.52 4.58 25.28
C GLN A 78 -8.22 5.94 25.06
N ARG A 79 -7.94 6.63 23.95
CA ARG A 79 -8.53 7.95 23.62
C ARG A 79 -9.91 7.83 22.97
N ILE A 80 -10.13 6.81 22.15
CA ILE A 80 -11.44 6.50 21.55
C ILE A 80 -12.37 5.86 22.60
N LYS A 81 -13.15 6.69 23.30
CA LYS A 81 -13.92 6.28 24.50
C LYS A 81 -15.22 5.51 24.24
N TRP A 82 -15.76 5.59 23.02
CA TRP A 82 -16.98 4.88 22.63
C TRP A 82 -16.74 3.37 22.40
N ARG A 83 -15.50 2.97 22.10
CA ARG A 83 -15.05 1.57 22.09
C ARG A 83 -14.92 1.00 23.51
N LYS A 84 -15.25 -0.27 23.71
CA LYS A 84 -14.99 -1.03 24.95
C LYS A 84 -14.31 -2.37 24.64
N ASP A 85 -14.05 -3.13 25.70
CA ASP A 85 -13.48 -4.47 25.62
C ASP A 85 -14.36 -5.40 24.79
N SER A 86 -13.76 -6.12 23.85
CA SER A 86 -14.46 -7.01 22.93
C SER A 86 -13.65 -8.26 22.60
N ALA A 87 -14.28 -9.30 22.03
CA ALA A 87 -13.60 -10.52 21.56
C ALA A 87 -12.69 -11.20 22.62
N LEU A 88 -13.09 -11.15 23.89
CA LEU A 88 -12.27 -11.61 25.03
C LEU A 88 -12.10 -13.13 25.14
N THR A 89 -12.75 -13.88 24.25
CA THR A 89 -12.68 -15.35 24.20
C THR A 89 -12.00 -15.85 22.92
N ASP A 90 -11.40 -14.97 22.12
CA ASP A 90 -10.70 -15.33 20.89
C ASP A 90 -9.61 -16.37 21.16
N GLY A 91 -9.67 -17.50 20.45
CA GLY A 91 -8.73 -18.61 20.60
C GLY A 91 -9.13 -19.69 21.61
N SER A 92 -10.05 -19.38 22.54
CA SER A 92 -10.39 -20.29 23.67
C SER A 92 -10.86 -21.68 23.21
N ALA A 93 -11.67 -21.76 22.15
CA ALA A 93 -12.14 -23.03 21.57
C ALA A 93 -11.02 -23.92 21.01
N GLN A 94 -9.83 -23.37 20.80
CA GLN A 94 -8.62 -24.07 20.36
C GLN A 94 -7.56 -24.17 21.47
N ASN A 95 -7.91 -23.85 22.71
CA ASN A 95 -7.00 -23.80 23.87
C ASN A 95 -5.80 -22.87 23.67
N VAL A 96 -6.00 -21.73 23.00
CA VAL A 96 -4.98 -20.69 22.80
C VAL A 96 -5.52 -19.31 23.16
N ASP A 97 -4.64 -18.37 23.51
CA ASP A 97 -5.01 -16.97 23.66
C ASP A 97 -4.76 -16.23 22.36
N LEU A 98 -5.83 -15.81 21.69
CA LEU A 98 -5.76 -14.95 20.52
C LEU A 98 -6.49 -13.61 20.77
N VAL A 99 -6.67 -13.19 22.03
CA VAL A 99 -7.26 -11.88 22.36
C VAL A 99 -6.29 -10.75 21.99
N GLY A 100 -6.80 -9.65 21.42
CA GLY A 100 -6.00 -8.51 20.96
C GLY A 100 -6.03 -8.35 19.44
N GLY A 101 -5.10 -7.54 18.92
CA GLY A 101 -4.98 -7.24 17.50
C GLY A 101 -5.93 -6.14 17.04
N TYR A 102 -6.05 -5.97 15.72
CA TYR A 102 -6.97 -5.02 15.11
C TYR A 102 -8.09 -5.74 14.37
N TYR A 103 -9.29 -5.19 14.45
CA TYR A 103 -10.30 -5.46 13.44
C TYR A 103 -9.87 -4.86 12.11
N ASP A 104 -10.12 -5.58 11.02
CA ASP A 104 -9.58 -5.29 9.69
C ASP A 104 -10.16 -4.00 9.10
N ALA A 105 -11.48 -3.86 9.14
CA ALA A 105 -12.20 -2.82 8.42
C ALA A 105 -13.44 -2.33 9.21
N GLY A 106 -14.61 -2.30 8.55
CA GLY A 106 -15.90 -2.03 9.18
C GLY A 106 -16.49 -3.21 9.94
N ASP A 107 -15.82 -4.36 9.90
CA ASP A 107 -16.21 -5.64 10.47
C ASP A 107 -15.54 -5.94 11.81
N ASN A 108 -15.87 -7.10 12.38
CA ASN A 108 -15.27 -7.54 13.63
C ASN A 108 -14.35 -8.76 13.43
N ILE A 109 -13.74 -8.88 12.25
CA ILE A 109 -12.85 -9.98 11.90
C ILE A 109 -11.40 -9.53 12.06
N LYS A 110 -10.54 -10.47 12.46
CA LYS A 110 -9.10 -10.29 12.44
C LYS A 110 -8.51 -11.09 11.29
N PHE A 111 -8.37 -10.47 10.14
CA PHE A 111 -7.67 -11.05 8.99
C PHE A 111 -6.15 -10.86 9.16
N GLY A 112 -5.42 -11.96 9.26
CA GLY A 112 -3.99 -11.94 9.60
C GLY A 112 -3.12 -11.38 8.50
N PHE A 113 -3.45 -11.62 7.24
CA PHE A 113 -2.65 -11.15 6.10
C PHE A 113 -2.63 -9.62 5.97
N PRO A 114 -3.78 -8.92 5.84
CA PRO A 114 -3.80 -7.46 5.85
C PRO A 114 -3.36 -6.84 7.20
N LEU A 115 -3.56 -7.52 8.34
CA LEU A 115 -3.05 -7.06 9.64
C LEU A 115 -1.53 -7.10 9.70
N ALA A 116 -0.90 -8.16 9.18
CA ALA A 116 0.55 -8.24 9.09
C ALA A 116 1.11 -7.14 8.19
N PHE A 117 0.52 -6.92 7.00
CA PHE A 117 0.89 -5.81 6.13
C PHE A 117 0.72 -4.43 6.79
N THR A 118 -0.41 -4.20 7.45
CA THR A 118 -0.66 -3.00 8.28
C THR A 118 0.47 -2.79 9.29
N THR A 119 0.90 -3.86 9.95
CA THR A 119 1.96 -3.81 10.97
C THR A 119 3.31 -3.48 10.36
N THR A 120 3.65 -4.09 9.21
CA THR A 120 4.86 -3.78 8.46
C THR A 120 4.89 -2.31 8.03
N MET A 121 3.77 -1.79 7.50
CA MET A 121 3.67 -0.38 7.10
C MET A 121 3.77 0.58 8.27
N LEU A 122 3.07 0.33 9.39
CA LEU A 122 3.21 1.14 10.60
C LEU A 122 4.67 1.17 11.10
N ALA A 123 5.33 0.01 11.13
CA ALA A 123 6.72 -0.07 11.54
C ALA A 123 7.64 0.65 10.54
N TRP A 124 7.42 0.49 9.23
CA TRP A 124 8.20 1.16 8.19
C TRP A 124 8.06 2.69 8.29
N SER A 125 6.86 3.20 8.51
CA SER A 125 6.61 4.63 8.74
C SER A 125 7.40 5.16 9.93
N VAL A 126 7.39 4.45 11.07
CA VAL A 126 8.17 4.84 12.25
C VAL A 126 9.68 4.79 11.98
N ILE A 127 10.17 3.80 11.23
CA ILE A 127 11.60 3.67 10.90
C ILE A 127 12.09 4.81 10.00
N GLU A 128 11.33 5.16 8.96
CA GLU A 128 11.78 6.16 7.98
C GLU A 128 11.45 7.59 8.42
N PHE A 129 10.33 7.80 9.11
CA PHE A 129 9.79 9.13 9.41
C PHE A 129 9.62 9.43 10.90
N GLY A 130 9.96 8.50 11.81
CA GLY A 130 9.71 8.65 13.25
C GLY A 130 10.30 9.92 13.88
N LYS A 131 11.44 10.42 13.36
CA LYS A 131 12.03 11.70 13.81
C LYS A 131 11.14 12.92 13.55
N PHE A 132 10.22 12.83 12.60
CA PHE A 132 9.26 13.87 12.26
C PHE A 132 7.91 13.67 12.93
N MET A 133 7.72 12.62 13.75
CA MET A 133 6.42 12.37 14.41
C MET A 133 6.28 13.10 15.75
N LEU A 134 7.29 13.87 16.19
CA LEU A 134 7.30 14.65 17.42
C LEU A 134 6.58 13.96 18.60
N ASN A 135 5.46 14.54 19.06
CA ASN A 135 4.67 14.07 20.20
C ASN A 135 3.82 12.83 19.89
N GLU A 136 3.66 12.45 18.62
CA GLU A 136 2.91 11.28 18.20
C GLU A 136 3.78 10.02 18.04
N LEU A 137 5.11 10.12 18.11
CA LEU A 137 6.01 8.97 17.96
C LEU A 137 5.68 7.82 18.94
N GLU A 138 5.38 8.14 20.21
CA GLU A 138 5.02 7.14 21.20
C GLU A 138 3.64 6.52 20.96
N ASN A 139 2.69 7.30 20.42
CA ASN A 139 1.39 6.76 20.03
C ASN A 139 1.54 5.84 18.81
N ALA A 140 2.38 6.20 17.83
CA ALA A 140 2.69 5.35 16.68
C ALA A 140 3.38 4.04 17.13
N ARG A 141 4.38 4.12 18.02
CA ARG A 141 5.00 2.94 18.66
C ARG A 141 3.98 2.08 19.39
N THR A 142 3.05 2.69 20.11
CA THR A 142 1.96 1.96 20.79
C THR A 142 1.07 1.24 19.78
N SER A 143 0.77 1.85 18.64
CA SER A 143 0.01 1.21 17.56
C SER A 143 0.75 0.00 16.94
N VAL A 144 2.08 0.11 16.75
CA VAL A 144 2.92 -1.02 16.31
C VAL A 144 2.94 -2.14 17.36
N ARG A 145 3.12 -1.79 18.64
CA ARG A 145 3.14 -2.77 19.74
C ARG A 145 1.83 -3.53 19.86
N TRP A 146 0.68 -2.84 19.75
CA TRP A 146 -0.63 -3.49 19.82
C TRP A 146 -0.81 -4.59 18.78
N ALA A 147 -0.33 -4.36 17.55
CA ALA A 147 -0.37 -5.35 16.49
C ALA A 147 0.62 -6.49 16.73
N THR A 148 1.85 -6.16 17.11
CA THR A 148 2.91 -7.15 17.31
C THR A 148 2.71 -8.04 18.53
N ASP A 149 2.09 -7.53 19.61
CA ASP A 149 1.66 -8.35 20.74
C ASP A 149 0.67 -9.44 20.29
N TYR A 150 -0.22 -9.11 19.35
CA TYR A 150 -1.12 -10.10 18.75
C TYR A 150 -0.37 -11.06 17.81
N LEU A 151 0.52 -10.57 16.94
CA LEU A 151 1.30 -11.44 16.03
C LEU A 151 2.24 -12.40 16.77
N LEU A 152 2.73 -12.03 17.96
CA LEU A 152 3.48 -12.93 18.84
C LEU A 152 2.59 -14.08 19.36
N LYS A 153 1.32 -13.80 19.68
CA LYS A 153 0.36 -14.85 20.06
C LYS A 153 0.03 -15.77 18.89
N THR A 154 -0.20 -15.21 17.70
CA THR A 154 -0.55 -16.01 16.51
C THR A 154 0.58 -16.93 16.05
N THR A 155 1.82 -16.66 16.46
CA THR A 155 2.99 -17.45 16.09
C THR A 155 3.55 -18.26 17.26
N ALA A 156 2.94 -18.22 18.45
CA ALA A 156 3.50 -18.80 19.67
C ALA A 156 3.73 -20.33 19.61
N HIS A 157 2.97 -21.04 18.77
CA HIS A 157 3.05 -22.49 18.65
C HIS A 157 4.03 -22.92 17.54
N PRO A 158 4.81 -24.00 17.73
CA PRO A 158 5.65 -24.56 16.69
C PRO A 158 4.85 -25.02 15.47
N ASP A 159 5.41 -24.86 14.27
CA ASP A 159 4.85 -25.31 12.98
C ASP A 159 3.39 -24.90 12.71
N THR A 160 2.92 -23.84 13.39
CA THR A 160 1.55 -23.34 13.29
C THR A 160 1.58 -21.82 13.32
N VAL A 161 0.87 -21.19 12.40
CA VAL A 161 0.58 -19.75 12.44
C VAL A 161 -0.93 -19.56 12.37
N TYR A 162 -1.49 -18.86 13.34
CA TYR A 162 -2.91 -18.50 13.34
C TYR A 162 -3.13 -17.26 12.47
N VAL A 163 -3.96 -17.38 11.45
CA VAL A 163 -4.06 -16.38 10.37
C VAL A 163 -5.41 -15.68 10.33
N GLN A 164 -6.41 -16.15 11.09
CA GLN A 164 -7.70 -15.46 11.17
C GLN A 164 -8.47 -15.84 12.43
N VAL A 165 -9.21 -14.87 12.97
CA VAL A 165 -10.24 -15.11 14.00
C VAL A 165 -11.54 -14.42 13.61
N GLY A 166 -12.60 -15.22 13.47
CA GLY A 166 -13.91 -14.80 12.95
C GLY A 166 -14.30 -15.57 11.70
N SER A 167 -15.54 -16.07 11.63
CA SER A 167 -16.12 -16.64 10.41
C SER A 167 -16.67 -15.52 9.52
N PRO A 168 -16.08 -15.20 8.35
CA PRO A 168 -16.41 -13.95 7.67
C PRO A 168 -17.84 -13.85 7.20
N ASN A 169 -18.36 -14.91 6.59
CA ASN A 169 -19.74 -14.93 6.14
C ASN A 169 -20.72 -14.76 7.31
N ALA A 170 -20.42 -15.31 8.50
CA ALA A 170 -21.28 -15.16 9.67
C ALA A 170 -21.20 -13.74 10.26
N ASP A 171 -20.01 -13.15 10.32
CA ASP A 171 -19.82 -11.77 10.78
C ASP A 171 -20.47 -10.76 9.82
N HIS A 172 -20.35 -10.98 8.51
CA HIS A 172 -20.82 -10.07 7.47
C HIS A 172 -22.33 -10.09 7.23
N ILE A 173 -23.04 -11.15 7.62
CA ILE A 173 -24.51 -11.12 7.66
C ILE A 173 -25.05 -10.33 8.86
N CYS A 174 -24.21 -9.99 9.84
CA CYS A 174 -24.59 -9.30 11.07
C CYS A 174 -24.14 -7.84 11.05
N TRP A 175 -24.90 -6.98 11.72
CA TRP A 175 -24.51 -5.59 11.97
C TRP A 175 -24.59 -5.33 13.46
N GLU A 176 -23.56 -5.71 14.19
CA GLU A 176 -23.50 -5.70 15.64
C GLU A 176 -22.26 -4.96 16.15
N ARG A 177 -22.30 -4.52 17.41
CA ARG A 177 -21.13 -3.89 18.05
C ARG A 177 -20.06 -4.96 18.29
N PRO A 178 -18.76 -4.61 18.21
CA PRO A 178 -17.71 -5.54 18.62
C PRO A 178 -17.94 -6.14 20.01
N GLU A 179 -18.47 -5.35 20.94
CA GLU A 179 -18.76 -5.72 22.32
C GLU A 179 -19.94 -6.71 22.47
N ASP A 180 -20.83 -6.75 21.46
CA ASP A 180 -22.05 -7.56 21.45
C ASP A 180 -21.94 -8.78 20.53
N MET A 181 -20.75 -9.13 20.04
CA MET A 181 -20.65 -10.21 19.05
C MET A 181 -21.18 -11.53 19.58
N ASP A 182 -22.17 -12.09 18.89
CA ASP A 182 -22.71 -13.43 19.10
C ASP A 182 -22.36 -14.39 17.94
N THR A 183 -21.65 -13.90 16.93
CA THR A 183 -21.21 -14.65 15.76
C THR A 183 -20.06 -15.62 16.07
N PRO A 184 -19.96 -16.76 15.36
CA PRO A 184 -18.86 -17.71 15.53
C PRO A 184 -17.48 -17.07 15.29
N ARG A 185 -16.62 -17.13 16.31
CA ARG A 185 -15.24 -16.63 16.25
C ARG A 185 -14.24 -17.74 15.90
N THR A 186 -14.49 -18.41 14.77
CA THR A 186 -13.67 -19.52 14.27
C THR A 186 -12.23 -19.11 14.07
N VAL A 187 -11.30 -19.98 14.47
CA VAL A 187 -9.86 -19.75 14.36
C VAL A 187 -9.33 -20.52 13.15
N TYR A 188 -8.69 -19.82 12.23
CA TYR A 188 -8.01 -20.41 11.07
C TYR A 188 -6.50 -20.35 11.26
N LYS A 189 -5.81 -21.37 10.76
CA LYS A 189 -4.37 -21.53 10.91
C LYS A 189 -3.76 -22.23 9.71
N ILE A 190 -2.51 -21.91 9.45
CA ILE A 190 -1.65 -22.63 8.51
C ILE A 190 -0.68 -23.51 9.30
N THR A 191 -0.26 -24.61 8.69
CA THR A 191 0.63 -25.62 9.26
C THR A 191 1.55 -26.16 8.17
N LYS A 192 2.50 -27.01 8.51
CA LYS A 192 3.35 -27.68 7.51
C LYS A 192 2.57 -28.44 6.43
N ASP A 193 1.38 -28.96 6.76
CA ASP A 193 0.54 -29.79 5.88
C ASP A 193 -0.46 -28.94 5.07
N ASN A 194 -0.72 -27.71 5.53
CA ASN A 194 -1.56 -26.70 4.88
C ASN A 194 -0.80 -25.36 4.94
N PRO A 195 0.20 -25.17 4.07
CA PRO A 195 1.10 -24.03 4.13
C PRO A 195 0.41 -22.70 3.78
N GLY A 196 1.10 -21.60 4.06
CA GLY A 196 0.70 -20.23 3.75
C GLY A 196 1.90 -19.30 3.83
N SER A 197 2.77 -19.37 2.82
CA SER A 197 4.02 -18.63 2.74
C SER A 197 3.81 -17.13 2.68
N ASP A 198 2.78 -16.69 1.98
CA ASP A 198 2.29 -15.31 1.89
C ASP A 198 2.12 -14.69 3.29
N VAL A 199 1.07 -15.07 4.01
CA VAL A 199 0.73 -14.54 5.33
C VAL A 199 1.82 -14.81 6.37
N ALA A 200 2.54 -15.93 6.28
CA ALA A 200 3.66 -16.21 7.19
C ALA A 200 4.85 -15.28 6.94
N ALA A 201 5.26 -15.07 5.69
CA ALA A 201 6.39 -14.21 5.38
C ALA A 201 6.05 -12.73 5.56
N GLU A 202 4.80 -12.29 5.34
CA GLU A 202 4.34 -10.96 5.74
C GLU A 202 4.33 -10.80 7.27
N THR A 203 3.91 -11.83 8.03
CA THR A 203 4.02 -11.82 9.50
C THR A 203 5.48 -11.72 9.95
N ALA A 204 6.39 -12.40 9.26
CA ALA A 204 7.81 -12.30 9.54
C ALA A 204 8.36 -10.90 9.20
N ALA A 205 7.94 -10.30 8.08
CA ALA A 205 8.28 -8.93 7.71
C ALA A 205 7.82 -7.93 8.77
N ALA A 206 6.57 -8.05 9.24
CA ALA A 206 5.99 -7.22 10.29
C ALA A 206 6.80 -7.26 11.60
N LEU A 207 7.10 -8.46 12.08
CA LEU A 207 7.87 -8.67 13.30
C LEU A 207 9.33 -8.19 13.14
N ALA A 208 9.94 -8.42 11.98
CA ALA A 208 11.29 -7.93 11.67
C ALA A 208 11.35 -6.41 11.63
N ALA A 209 10.43 -5.74 10.93
CA ALA A 209 10.32 -4.29 10.88
C ALA A 209 10.10 -3.71 12.27
N ALA A 210 9.13 -4.23 13.03
CA ALA A 210 8.86 -3.76 14.38
C ALA A 210 10.03 -3.97 15.36
N SER A 211 10.85 -5.01 15.16
CA SER A 211 12.06 -5.20 15.97
C SER A 211 13.02 -4.00 15.86
N ILE A 212 13.07 -3.34 14.70
CA ILE A 212 13.88 -2.12 14.50
C ILE A 212 13.28 -0.95 15.26
N VAL A 213 11.94 -0.80 15.24
CA VAL A 213 11.23 0.27 15.95
C VAL A 213 11.54 0.28 17.45
N PHE A 214 11.63 -0.90 18.06
CA PHE A 214 11.88 -1.06 19.50
C PHE A 214 13.34 -1.31 19.86
N GLN A 215 14.26 -1.29 18.90
CA GLN A 215 15.66 -1.69 19.11
C GLN A 215 16.32 -0.96 20.29
N THR A 216 16.05 0.34 20.43
CA THR A 216 16.64 1.20 21.46
C THR A 216 15.72 1.48 22.65
N THR A 217 14.40 1.36 22.48
CA THR A 217 13.42 1.69 23.52
C THR A 217 12.98 0.50 24.34
N ASP A 218 13.04 -0.72 23.78
CA ASP A 218 12.74 -1.98 24.46
C ASP A 218 13.50 -3.13 23.78
N THR A 219 14.79 -3.23 24.10
CA THR A 219 15.70 -4.19 23.47
C THR A 219 15.27 -5.65 23.69
N VAL A 220 14.67 -5.97 24.83
CA VAL A 220 14.18 -7.34 25.13
C VAL A 220 13.03 -7.70 24.19
N TYR A 221 12.07 -6.80 24.04
CA TYR A 221 10.97 -6.99 23.10
C TYR A 221 11.45 -7.02 21.65
N SER A 222 12.35 -6.13 21.26
CA SER A 222 13.00 -6.12 19.93
C SER A 222 13.64 -7.48 19.59
N GLN A 223 14.40 -8.06 20.52
CA GLN A 223 15.03 -9.38 20.32
C GLN A 223 14.00 -10.50 20.22
N LEU A 224 12.92 -10.45 21.01
CA LEU A 224 11.82 -11.41 20.92
C LEU A 224 11.13 -11.35 19.54
N LEU A 225 10.85 -10.15 19.05
CA LEU A 225 10.27 -9.93 17.73
C LEU A 225 11.18 -10.48 16.62
N LEU A 226 12.46 -10.11 16.61
CA LEU A 226 13.40 -10.56 15.58
C LEU A 226 13.60 -12.07 15.59
N LYS A 227 13.76 -12.68 16.77
CA LYS A 227 13.87 -14.14 16.90
C LYS A 227 12.63 -14.84 16.36
N THR A 228 11.45 -14.29 16.64
CA THR A 228 10.19 -14.83 16.14
C THR A 228 10.08 -14.66 14.63
N ALA A 229 10.42 -13.50 14.09
CA ALA A 229 10.43 -13.22 12.65
C ALA A 229 11.30 -14.23 11.88
N VAL A 230 12.51 -14.51 12.36
CA VAL A 230 13.41 -15.51 11.74
C VAL A 230 12.75 -16.89 11.70
N ARG A 231 12.15 -17.34 12.80
CA ARG A 231 11.47 -18.64 12.88
C ARG A 231 10.27 -18.72 11.94
N VAL A 232 9.45 -17.67 11.89
CA VAL A 232 8.23 -17.64 11.06
C VAL A 232 8.60 -17.60 9.58
N PHE A 233 9.64 -16.85 9.19
CA PHE A 233 10.14 -16.85 7.82
C PHE A 233 10.71 -18.20 7.41
N GLN A 234 11.45 -18.88 8.29
CA GLN A 234 11.93 -20.24 8.01
C GLN A 234 10.77 -21.22 7.78
N PHE A 235 9.67 -21.08 8.52
CA PHE A 235 8.45 -21.85 8.28
C PHE A 235 7.86 -21.53 6.90
N ALA A 236 7.72 -20.25 6.57
CA ALA A 236 7.16 -19.77 5.29
C ALA A 236 7.96 -20.27 4.07
N ASP A 237 9.29 -20.19 4.13
CA ASP A 237 10.17 -20.58 3.03
C ASP A 237 10.30 -22.10 2.89
N LYS A 238 10.28 -22.84 4.00
CA LYS A 238 10.40 -24.30 4.01
C LYS A 238 9.13 -24.99 3.53
N TYR A 239 7.96 -24.48 3.89
CA TYR A 239 6.66 -25.06 3.54
C TYR A 239 5.92 -24.11 2.60
N ARG A 240 6.19 -24.24 1.29
CA ARG A 240 5.71 -23.29 0.28
C ARG A 240 4.28 -23.55 -0.18
N GLY A 241 3.47 -22.50 -0.21
CA GLY A 241 2.11 -22.52 -0.77
C GLY A 241 1.31 -21.28 -0.35
N ALA A 242 0.30 -20.92 -1.14
CA ALA A 242 -0.60 -19.82 -0.80
C ALA A 242 -1.53 -20.22 0.35
N TYR A 243 -1.76 -19.36 1.33
CA TYR A 243 -2.67 -19.73 2.44
C TYR A 243 -4.10 -19.96 1.97
N SER A 244 -4.48 -19.26 0.90
CA SER A 244 -5.82 -19.34 0.31
C SER A 244 -6.07 -20.67 -0.43
N ASP A 245 -5.03 -21.45 -0.76
CA ASP A 245 -5.19 -22.78 -1.34
C ASP A 245 -5.89 -23.74 -0.39
N SER A 246 -5.52 -23.70 0.90
CA SER A 246 -6.07 -24.57 1.94
C SER A 246 -7.22 -23.93 2.72
N LEU A 247 -7.26 -22.59 2.79
CA LEU A 247 -8.23 -21.85 3.60
C LEU A 247 -9.30 -21.10 2.79
N LYS A 248 -9.43 -21.41 1.48
CA LYS A 248 -10.31 -20.71 0.54
C LYS A 248 -11.71 -20.38 1.09
N GLU A 249 -12.38 -21.35 1.71
CA GLU A 249 -13.74 -21.16 2.24
C GLU A 249 -13.83 -20.14 3.39
N GLY A 250 -12.72 -19.94 4.10
CA GLY A 250 -12.60 -19.03 5.24
C GLY A 250 -12.01 -17.68 4.93
N VAL A 251 -11.26 -17.52 3.82
CA VAL A 251 -10.49 -16.30 3.51
C VAL A 251 -10.91 -15.63 2.20
N CYS A 252 -11.46 -16.41 1.25
CA CYS A 252 -11.99 -15.88 -0.01
C CYS A 252 -13.51 -15.65 0.08
N PRO A 253 -14.05 -14.62 -0.61
CA PRO A 253 -13.39 -13.71 -1.56
C PRO A 253 -12.77 -12.46 -0.91
N PHE A 254 -12.51 -12.47 0.40
CA PHE A 254 -12.08 -11.29 1.17
C PHE A 254 -10.62 -10.94 0.92
N TYR A 255 -9.70 -11.83 1.30
CA TYR A 255 -8.26 -11.67 1.14
C TYR A 255 -7.66 -12.92 0.50
N CYS A 256 -8.08 -13.25 -0.72
CA CYS A 256 -7.39 -14.31 -1.46
C CYS A 256 -5.95 -13.89 -1.78
N ASP A 257 -5.06 -14.86 -1.91
CA ASP A 257 -3.79 -14.63 -2.59
C ASP A 257 -4.06 -14.54 -4.10
N PHE A 258 -3.81 -13.38 -4.71
CA PHE A 258 -3.97 -13.19 -6.16
C PHE A 258 -2.63 -13.06 -6.90
N ASP A 259 -1.59 -12.59 -6.23
CA ASP A 259 -0.27 -12.31 -6.83
C ASP A 259 0.73 -13.47 -6.64
N GLY A 260 0.43 -14.36 -5.69
CA GLY A 260 1.31 -15.44 -5.24
C GLY A 260 1.95 -15.09 -3.89
N TYR A 261 2.71 -16.05 -3.35
CA TYR A 261 3.48 -15.87 -2.10
C TYR A 261 4.94 -15.47 -2.34
N GLN A 262 5.34 -15.39 -3.61
CA GLN A 262 6.73 -15.29 -4.05
C GLN A 262 7.35 -13.95 -3.62
N ASP A 263 6.58 -12.88 -3.75
CA ASP A 263 6.95 -11.55 -3.31
C ASP A 263 6.99 -11.45 -1.78
N GLU A 264 6.08 -12.04 -1.00
CA GLU A 264 6.23 -12.04 0.46
C GLU A 264 7.52 -12.72 0.92
N LEU A 265 7.99 -13.77 0.24
CA LEU A 265 9.27 -14.40 0.56
C LEU A 265 10.45 -13.44 0.33
N LEU A 266 10.43 -12.65 -0.76
CA LEU A 266 11.45 -11.63 -0.99
C LEU A 266 11.32 -10.46 0.00
N TRP A 267 10.10 -10.05 0.31
CA TRP A 267 9.77 -9.00 1.26
C TRP A 267 10.20 -9.33 2.69
N GLY A 268 9.86 -10.52 3.18
CA GLY A 268 10.29 -11.04 4.47
C GLY A 268 11.81 -11.13 4.58
N ALA A 269 12.50 -11.59 3.51
CA ALA A 269 13.95 -11.61 3.47
C ALA A 269 14.55 -10.19 3.52
N ALA A 270 13.98 -9.23 2.80
CA ALA A 270 14.44 -7.84 2.80
C ALA A 270 14.33 -7.20 4.20
N TRP A 271 13.22 -7.41 4.90
CA TRP A 271 13.05 -6.92 6.27
C TRP A 271 13.95 -7.62 7.28
N LEU A 272 14.12 -8.94 7.15
CA LEU A 272 15.04 -9.69 8.01
C LEU A 272 16.48 -9.27 7.79
N HIS A 273 16.91 -8.99 6.55
CA HIS A 273 18.20 -8.38 6.29
C HIS A 273 18.32 -7.03 7.00
N LYS A 274 17.33 -6.14 6.82
CA LYS A 274 17.36 -4.79 7.40
C LYS A 274 17.44 -4.83 8.92
N ALA A 275 16.72 -5.76 9.57
CA ALA A 275 16.67 -5.89 11.02
C ALA A 275 17.89 -6.59 11.62
N SER A 276 18.32 -7.72 11.05
CA SER A 276 19.40 -8.55 11.60
C SER A 276 20.80 -8.19 11.12
N LYS A 277 20.91 -7.46 10.00
CA LYS A 277 22.15 -7.24 9.23
C LYS A 277 22.82 -8.53 8.72
N ASN A 278 22.13 -9.66 8.82
CA ASN A 278 22.63 -10.93 8.30
C ASN A 278 22.63 -10.90 6.76
N HIS A 279 23.82 -11.12 6.18
CA HIS A 279 24.03 -11.08 4.73
C HIS A 279 23.45 -12.31 4.02
N SER A 280 23.12 -13.39 4.74
CA SER A 280 22.47 -14.55 4.12
C SER A 280 21.13 -14.20 3.46
N TYR A 281 20.42 -13.20 3.99
CA TYR A 281 19.18 -12.70 3.40
C TYR A 281 19.41 -11.89 2.11
N ILE A 282 20.54 -11.17 1.99
CA ILE A 282 20.94 -10.58 0.70
C ILE A 282 21.23 -11.68 -0.31
N THR A 283 21.99 -12.70 0.09
CA THR A 283 22.25 -13.85 -0.78
C THR A 283 20.94 -14.54 -1.21
N TYR A 284 19.98 -14.67 -0.30
CA TYR A 284 18.65 -15.19 -0.60
C TYR A 284 17.94 -14.33 -1.66
N ILE A 285 17.88 -13.00 -1.47
CA ILE A 285 17.26 -12.05 -2.40
C ILE A 285 17.92 -12.13 -3.78
N GLN A 286 19.25 -12.19 -3.85
CA GLN A 286 19.97 -12.27 -5.12
C GLN A 286 19.75 -13.60 -5.85
N ALA A 287 19.75 -14.70 -5.10
CA ALA A 287 19.56 -16.04 -5.67
C ALA A 287 18.11 -16.27 -6.14
N ASN A 288 17.14 -15.72 -5.41
CA ASN A 288 15.73 -15.97 -5.65
C ASN A 288 15.00 -14.82 -6.36
N GLY A 289 15.57 -13.62 -6.44
CA GLY A 289 14.91 -12.41 -6.93
C GLY A 289 14.21 -12.61 -8.28
N LYS A 290 14.96 -13.12 -9.27
CA LYS A 290 14.39 -13.42 -10.59
C LYS A 290 13.45 -14.64 -10.58
N ILE A 291 13.72 -15.64 -9.74
CA ILE A 291 12.91 -16.88 -9.65
C ILE A 291 11.54 -16.58 -9.06
N LEU A 292 11.50 -15.63 -8.12
CA LEU A 292 10.32 -15.17 -7.40
C LEU A 292 9.73 -13.87 -8.00
N GLY A 293 10.13 -13.52 -9.24
CA GLY A 293 9.48 -12.45 -10.00
C GLY A 293 9.70 -11.02 -9.51
N ALA A 294 10.86 -10.67 -8.93
CA ALA A 294 11.11 -9.31 -8.40
C ALA A 294 10.86 -8.16 -9.42
N ASP A 295 10.92 -8.45 -10.72
CA ASP A 295 10.64 -7.54 -11.84
C ASP A 295 9.21 -7.62 -12.40
N GLU A 296 8.37 -8.51 -11.85
CA GLU A 296 6.98 -8.70 -12.23
C GLU A 296 6.06 -7.79 -11.39
N ASN A 297 4.91 -7.43 -11.95
CA ASN A 297 3.83 -6.67 -11.29
C ASN A 297 4.26 -5.45 -10.46
N ILE A 298 5.35 -4.77 -10.86
CA ILE A 298 5.94 -3.62 -10.13
C ILE A 298 5.05 -2.37 -10.05
N ASN A 299 3.87 -2.38 -10.69
CA ASN A 299 2.96 -1.23 -10.77
C ASN A 299 1.97 -1.17 -9.59
N GLU A 300 2.12 -2.04 -8.60
CA GLU A 300 1.24 -2.15 -7.45
C GLU A 300 2.03 -2.30 -6.15
N PHE A 301 1.42 -1.82 -5.07
CA PHE A 301 1.86 -2.07 -3.71
C PHE A 301 0.64 -2.09 -2.80
N GLY A 302 0.54 -3.11 -1.96
CA GLY A 302 -0.58 -3.28 -1.05
C GLY A 302 -0.47 -4.54 -0.19
N TRP A 303 -1.56 -4.91 0.45
CA TRP A 303 -1.58 -6.10 1.32
C TRP A 303 -1.35 -7.41 0.56
N ASP A 304 -1.62 -7.45 -0.75
CA ASP A 304 -1.44 -8.64 -1.61
C ASP A 304 -0.12 -8.60 -2.38
N ASN A 305 0.20 -7.51 -3.09
CA ASN A 305 1.44 -7.38 -3.87
C ASN A 305 2.50 -6.49 -3.16
N LYS A 306 3.73 -6.99 -3.02
CA LYS A 306 4.89 -6.31 -2.40
C LYS A 306 5.98 -5.88 -3.38
N HIS A 307 5.87 -6.17 -4.68
CA HIS A 307 6.96 -5.99 -5.65
C HIS A 307 7.55 -4.57 -5.66
N ALA A 308 6.72 -3.53 -5.79
CA ALA A 308 7.21 -2.15 -5.76
C ALA A 308 7.87 -1.79 -4.41
N GLY A 309 7.32 -2.29 -3.30
CA GLY A 309 7.86 -2.11 -1.97
C GLY A 309 9.23 -2.77 -1.78
N ILE A 310 9.41 -4.00 -2.27
CA ILE A 310 10.69 -4.73 -2.28
C ILE A 310 11.72 -3.93 -3.05
N ASN A 311 11.38 -3.48 -4.26
CA ASN A 311 12.31 -2.76 -5.12
C ASN A 311 12.78 -1.45 -4.48
N VAL A 312 11.86 -0.65 -3.93
CA VAL A 312 12.20 0.55 -3.17
C VAL A 312 13.05 0.21 -1.94
N LEU A 313 12.64 -0.75 -1.11
CA LEU A 313 13.33 -1.09 0.14
C LEU A 313 14.76 -1.61 -0.11
N VAL A 314 14.92 -2.54 -1.04
CA VAL A 314 16.20 -3.20 -1.35
C VAL A 314 17.15 -2.25 -2.09
N SER A 315 16.62 -1.36 -2.96
CA SER A 315 17.44 -0.36 -3.66
C SER A 315 18.24 0.53 -2.72
N LYS A 316 17.76 0.74 -1.48
CA LYS A 316 18.45 1.52 -0.44
C LYS A 316 19.86 1.01 -0.17
N GLU A 317 20.08 -0.31 -0.16
CA GLU A 317 21.39 -0.89 0.12
C GLU A 317 22.40 -0.61 -1.01
N PHE A 318 21.92 -0.55 -2.26
CA PHE A 318 22.73 -0.08 -3.39
C PHE A 318 22.99 1.43 -3.35
N LEU A 319 21.93 2.22 -3.14
CA LEU A 319 22.00 3.68 -3.11
C LEU A 319 22.93 4.23 -2.03
N LEU A 320 23.01 3.55 -0.89
CA LEU A 320 23.94 3.87 0.20
C LEU A 320 25.34 3.26 0.01
N GLY A 321 25.62 2.64 -1.14
CA GLY A 321 26.93 2.07 -1.48
C GLY A 321 27.32 0.82 -0.68
N ARG A 322 26.37 0.16 -0.01
CA ARG A 322 26.64 -0.99 0.86
C ARG A 322 26.74 -2.29 0.09
N VAL A 323 25.88 -2.47 -0.93
CA VAL A 323 25.81 -3.70 -1.73
C VAL A 323 25.64 -3.36 -3.21
N SER A 324 26.74 -3.29 -3.96
CA SER A 324 26.74 -2.92 -5.38
C SER A 324 25.92 -3.87 -6.26
N SER A 325 25.90 -5.15 -5.92
CA SER A 325 25.19 -6.20 -6.66
C SER A 325 23.66 -6.10 -6.59
N LEU A 326 23.11 -5.19 -5.80
CA LEU A 326 21.67 -4.88 -5.75
C LEU A 326 21.27 -3.71 -6.68
N GLN A 327 22.16 -3.23 -7.55
CA GLN A 327 21.87 -2.18 -8.53
C GLN A 327 20.59 -2.44 -9.34
N ILE A 328 20.31 -3.71 -9.65
CA ILE A 328 19.13 -4.08 -10.43
C ILE A 328 17.81 -3.69 -9.74
N TYR A 329 17.75 -3.75 -8.41
CA TYR A 329 16.56 -3.34 -7.63
C TYR A 329 16.34 -1.83 -7.68
N LYS A 330 17.40 -1.03 -7.84
CA LYS A 330 17.25 0.39 -8.17
C LYS A 330 16.64 0.55 -9.57
N GLY A 331 17.07 -0.24 -10.55
CA GLY A 331 16.45 -0.26 -11.89
C GLY A 331 14.94 -0.52 -11.81
N TYR A 332 14.53 -1.55 -11.06
CA TYR A 332 13.11 -1.86 -10.88
C TYR A 332 12.33 -0.79 -10.10
N ALA A 333 12.95 -0.16 -9.11
CA ALA A 333 12.34 0.98 -8.41
C ALA A 333 12.18 2.19 -9.34
N ASP A 334 13.17 2.47 -10.18
CA ASP A 334 13.11 3.52 -11.22
C ASP A 334 11.99 3.24 -12.22
N ASP A 335 11.87 2.00 -12.70
CA ASP A 335 10.81 1.58 -13.62
C ASP A 335 9.42 1.80 -13.01
N PHE A 336 9.22 1.41 -11.74
CA PHE A 336 8.00 1.69 -10.99
C PHE A 336 7.68 3.19 -10.92
N ILE A 337 8.66 4.03 -10.56
CA ILE A 337 8.46 5.49 -10.54
C ILE A 337 8.02 6.00 -11.91
N CYS A 338 8.61 5.50 -12.99
CA CYS A 338 8.27 5.91 -14.34
C CYS A 338 6.83 5.54 -14.72
N THR A 339 6.23 4.52 -14.11
CA THR A 339 4.84 4.14 -14.41
C THR A 339 3.79 5.06 -13.77
N LEU A 340 4.19 5.84 -12.77
CA LEU A 340 3.35 6.81 -12.04
C LEU A 340 3.31 8.21 -12.69
N LEU A 341 4.04 8.41 -13.81
CA LEU A 341 4.18 9.71 -14.44
C LEU A 341 3.33 9.81 -15.70
N PRO A 342 2.20 10.55 -15.67
CA PRO A 342 1.23 10.58 -16.78
C PRO A 342 1.77 11.19 -18.08
N GLN A 343 2.90 11.90 -18.01
CA GLN A 343 3.53 12.56 -19.16
C GLN A 343 4.54 11.68 -19.92
N THR A 344 4.73 10.43 -19.50
CA THR A 344 5.70 9.52 -20.11
C THR A 344 5.01 8.45 -20.94
N SER A 345 5.71 7.89 -21.93
CA SER A 345 5.24 6.72 -22.70
C SER A 345 5.14 5.44 -21.86
N TYR A 346 5.59 5.48 -20.60
CA TYR A 346 5.59 4.39 -19.63
C TYR A 346 4.41 4.49 -18.64
N ALA A 347 3.53 5.49 -18.77
CA ALA A 347 2.42 5.68 -17.85
C ALA A 347 1.47 4.47 -17.90
N HIS A 348 1.37 3.76 -16.78
CA HIS A 348 0.50 2.58 -16.64
C HIS A 348 -0.54 2.73 -15.53
N VAL A 349 -0.34 3.67 -14.59
CA VAL A 349 -1.27 3.92 -13.48
C VAL A 349 -2.24 5.06 -13.84
N PRO A 350 -3.57 4.79 -13.87
CA PRO A 350 -4.56 5.82 -14.17
C PRO A 350 -4.66 6.89 -13.08
N PHE A 351 -5.15 8.06 -13.47
CA PHE A 351 -5.54 9.13 -12.56
C PHE A 351 -6.98 9.57 -12.82
N THR A 352 -7.69 9.98 -11.78
CA THR A 352 -8.97 10.68 -11.92
C THR A 352 -8.76 12.07 -12.53
N ARG A 353 -9.85 12.77 -12.88
CA ARG A 353 -9.74 14.15 -13.40
C ARG A 353 -9.23 15.12 -12.34
N GLY A 354 -9.56 14.87 -11.07
CA GLY A 354 -9.05 15.58 -9.91
C GLY A 354 -7.58 15.29 -9.58
N GLY A 355 -6.93 14.33 -10.27
CA GLY A 355 -5.51 14.01 -10.08
C GLY A 355 -5.21 13.00 -8.98
N LEU A 356 -6.20 12.21 -8.55
CA LEU A 356 -6.01 11.08 -7.64
C LEU A 356 -5.52 9.86 -8.42
N ILE A 357 -4.54 9.13 -7.89
CA ILE A 357 -4.14 7.81 -8.38
C ILE A 357 -5.37 6.89 -8.32
N TYR A 358 -5.70 6.25 -9.43
CA TYR A 358 -6.91 5.44 -9.53
C TYR A 358 -6.66 4.07 -10.13
N LYS A 359 -6.98 3.04 -9.36
CA LYS A 359 -7.04 1.65 -9.82
C LYS A 359 -8.47 1.14 -9.68
N THR A 360 -9.00 0.60 -10.77
CA THR A 360 -10.32 -0.05 -10.77
C THR A 360 -10.30 -1.27 -9.86
N GLY A 361 -11.25 -1.37 -8.93
CA GLY A 361 -11.33 -2.50 -8.02
C GLY A 361 -12.09 -2.18 -6.74
N GLY A 362 -11.64 -2.77 -5.62
CA GLY A 362 -12.12 -2.46 -4.28
C GLY A 362 -11.70 -1.06 -3.81
N SER A 363 -11.37 -0.94 -2.53
CA SER A 363 -11.04 0.34 -1.87
C SER A 363 -9.79 1.02 -2.48
N ASN A 364 -9.98 2.03 -3.34
CA ASN A 364 -8.90 2.65 -4.12
C ASN A 364 -7.84 3.35 -3.23
N MET A 365 -8.24 3.91 -2.09
CA MET A 365 -7.34 4.65 -1.19
C MET A 365 -6.18 3.81 -0.63
N GLN A 366 -6.27 2.47 -0.67
CA GLN A 366 -5.10 1.62 -0.38
C GLN A 366 -3.94 1.94 -1.31
N HIS A 367 -4.19 1.99 -2.62
CA HIS A 367 -3.14 2.23 -3.60
C HIS A 367 -2.59 3.65 -3.46
N VAL A 368 -3.48 4.63 -3.27
CA VAL A 368 -3.10 6.04 -3.10
C VAL A 368 -2.14 6.20 -1.94
N THR A 369 -2.49 5.67 -0.76
CA THR A 369 -1.68 5.82 0.46
C THR A 369 -0.39 5.01 0.40
N ALA A 370 -0.44 3.76 -0.06
CA ALA A 370 0.74 2.91 -0.18
C ALA A 370 1.75 3.44 -1.23
N ILE A 371 1.29 3.94 -2.38
CA ILE A 371 2.16 4.51 -3.41
C ILE A 371 2.72 5.86 -2.95
N SER A 372 1.91 6.71 -2.30
CA SER A 372 2.41 7.97 -1.72
C SER A 372 3.56 7.72 -0.75
N PHE A 373 3.44 6.65 0.04
CA PHE A 373 4.51 6.23 0.94
C PHE A 373 5.78 5.83 0.20
N LEU A 374 5.68 4.99 -0.83
CA LEU A 374 6.85 4.57 -1.60
C LEU A 374 7.53 5.76 -2.29
N LEU A 375 6.76 6.74 -2.77
CA LEU A 375 7.29 7.98 -3.34
C LEU A 375 8.14 8.74 -2.31
N LEU A 376 7.66 8.91 -1.08
CA LEU A 376 8.40 9.59 -0.02
C LEU A 376 9.63 8.81 0.44
N ALA A 377 9.50 7.50 0.65
CA ALA A 377 10.61 6.63 1.03
C ALA A 377 11.71 6.65 -0.05
N TYR A 378 11.35 6.53 -1.32
CA TYR A 378 12.33 6.53 -2.40
C TYR A 378 12.96 7.90 -2.64
N ALA A 379 12.19 8.99 -2.53
CA ALA A 379 12.72 10.35 -2.54
C ALA A 379 13.79 10.54 -1.45
N ASN A 380 13.58 9.98 -0.26
CA ASN A 380 14.54 10.01 0.82
C ASN A 380 15.84 9.28 0.44
N TYR A 381 15.75 8.10 -0.17
CA TYR A 381 16.93 7.29 -0.54
C TYR A 381 17.74 7.94 -1.66
N LEU A 382 17.05 8.48 -2.68
CA LEU A 382 17.66 9.23 -3.77
C LEU A 382 18.33 10.51 -3.27
N GLY A 383 17.69 11.24 -2.35
CA GLY A 383 18.25 12.44 -1.74
C GLY A 383 19.55 12.18 -0.97
N HIS A 384 19.61 11.10 -0.18
CA HIS A 384 20.83 10.71 0.55
C HIS A 384 22.00 10.28 -0.36
N SER A 385 21.70 9.86 -1.58
CA SER A 385 22.69 9.35 -2.54
C SER A 385 22.97 10.33 -3.69
N SER A 386 22.33 11.50 -3.68
CA SER A 386 22.35 12.49 -4.77
C SER A 386 22.02 11.90 -6.15
N GLN A 387 21.17 10.86 -6.18
CA GLN A 387 20.72 10.22 -7.42
C GLN A 387 19.35 10.73 -7.85
N ILE A 388 19.03 10.51 -9.12
CA ILE A 388 17.73 10.85 -9.72
C ILE A 388 17.19 9.64 -10.49
N VAL A 389 15.91 9.69 -10.87
CA VAL A 389 15.29 8.71 -11.77
C VAL A 389 15.24 9.28 -13.18
N GLN A 390 15.55 8.45 -14.17
CA GLN A 390 15.53 8.82 -15.59
C GLN A 390 14.39 8.07 -16.29
N CYS A 391 13.30 8.77 -16.60
CA CYS A 391 12.13 8.22 -17.29
C CYS A 391 12.12 8.69 -18.74
N GLY A 392 12.85 7.99 -19.61
CA GLY A 392 13.13 8.44 -20.97
C GLY A 392 13.84 9.80 -20.97
N ASN A 393 13.21 10.84 -21.54
CA ASN A 393 13.78 12.19 -21.56
C ASN A 393 13.47 13.01 -20.30
N MET A 394 12.65 12.48 -19.38
CA MET A 394 12.26 13.18 -18.15
C MET A 394 13.20 12.80 -17.01
N LYS A 395 13.69 13.82 -16.30
CA LYS A 395 14.42 13.65 -15.04
C LYS A 395 13.46 13.84 -13.88
N VAL A 396 13.47 12.91 -12.95
CA VAL A 396 12.58 12.93 -11.78
C VAL A 396 13.46 13.02 -10.55
N THR A 397 13.36 14.14 -9.85
CA THR A 397 14.16 14.45 -8.66
C THR A 397 13.45 14.01 -7.38
N PRO A 398 14.16 13.89 -6.24
CA PRO A 398 13.52 13.72 -4.94
C PRO A 398 12.37 14.72 -4.70
N ALA A 399 12.57 16.00 -5.03
CA ALA A 399 11.54 17.04 -4.92
C ALA A 399 10.29 16.74 -5.75
N THR A 400 10.45 16.22 -6.97
CA THR A 400 9.31 15.82 -7.82
C THR A 400 8.50 14.70 -7.18
N LEU A 401 9.16 13.70 -6.59
CA LEU A 401 8.51 12.58 -5.90
C LEU A 401 7.77 13.05 -4.64
N ARG A 402 8.40 13.90 -3.82
CA ARG A 402 7.75 14.48 -2.63
C ARG A 402 6.53 15.31 -3.00
N SER A 403 6.62 16.11 -4.06
CA SER A 403 5.48 16.88 -4.58
C SER A 403 4.35 15.97 -5.10
N ALA A 404 4.69 14.84 -5.72
CA ALA A 404 3.70 13.88 -6.18
C ALA A 404 2.95 13.21 -5.01
N ALA A 405 3.68 12.77 -3.98
CA ALA A 405 3.08 12.23 -2.76
C ALA A 405 2.23 13.28 -2.03
N LYS A 406 2.74 14.51 -1.89
CA LYS A 406 2.02 15.64 -1.27
C LYS A 406 0.66 15.86 -1.94
N ARG A 407 0.60 15.89 -3.28
CA ARG A 407 -0.66 16.05 -4.01
C ARG A 407 -1.69 14.97 -3.68
N GLN A 408 -1.27 13.73 -3.49
CA GLN A 408 -2.18 12.64 -3.12
C GLN A 408 -2.69 12.78 -1.69
N VAL A 409 -1.82 13.15 -0.75
CA VAL A 409 -2.21 13.44 0.64
C VAL A 409 -3.13 14.65 0.71
N ASP A 410 -2.80 15.77 0.04
CA ASP A 410 -3.65 16.96 -0.03
C ASP A 410 -5.04 16.61 -0.60
N TYR A 411 -5.09 15.76 -1.63
CA TYR A 411 -6.35 15.25 -2.18
C TYR A 411 -7.17 14.51 -1.12
N ILE A 412 -6.54 13.63 -0.32
CA ILE A 412 -7.21 12.95 0.81
C ILE A 412 -7.71 13.97 1.83
N LEU A 413 -6.97 15.05 2.07
CA LEU A 413 -7.28 16.04 3.11
C LEU A 413 -8.26 17.13 2.68
N GLY A 414 -8.57 17.25 1.38
CA GLY A 414 -9.66 18.10 0.88
C GLY A 414 -9.37 18.85 -0.42
N ASP A 415 -8.16 18.75 -0.96
CA ASP A 415 -7.77 19.40 -2.22
C ASP A 415 -8.22 18.56 -3.43
N ASN A 416 -9.52 18.30 -3.47
CA ASN A 416 -10.18 17.50 -4.50
C ASN A 416 -11.39 18.26 -5.08
N PRO A 417 -12.02 17.76 -6.16
CA PRO A 417 -13.19 18.40 -6.77
C PRO A 417 -14.39 18.56 -5.82
N GLU A 418 -14.57 17.65 -4.86
CA GLU A 418 -15.66 17.68 -3.88
C GLU A 418 -15.41 18.64 -2.70
N LYS A 419 -14.19 19.19 -2.57
CA LYS A 419 -13.77 20.03 -1.42
C LYS A 419 -14.12 19.38 -0.08
N MET A 420 -13.85 18.08 0.00
CA MET A 420 -14.19 17.21 1.14
C MET A 420 -12.97 16.42 1.56
N SER A 421 -12.64 16.43 2.85
CA SER A 421 -11.64 15.49 3.36
C SER A 421 -12.19 14.07 3.29
N TYR A 422 -11.40 13.10 2.83
CA TYR A 422 -11.70 11.68 2.95
C TYR A 422 -11.18 11.05 4.26
N MET A 423 -10.61 11.87 5.15
CA MET A 423 -10.27 11.49 6.52
C MET A 423 -11.35 11.96 7.50
N VAL A 424 -11.99 11.02 8.19
CA VAL A 424 -13.07 11.32 9.14
C VAL A 424 -12.57 12.23 10.27
N GLY A 425 -13.26 13.35 10.46
CA GLY A 425 -12.96 14.34 11.50
C GLY A 425 -11.89 15.37 11.13
N TYR A 426 -11.27 15.28 9.95
CA TYR A 426 -10.32 16.30 9.47
C TYR A 426 -11.03 17.36 8.61
N GLY A 427 -10.73 18.64 8.84
CA GLY A 427 -11.40 19.75 8.17
C GLY A 427 -12.88 19.90 8.53
N ALA A 428 -13.56 20.82 7.84
CA ALA A 428 -14.97 21.13 8.11
C ALA A 428 -15.97 20.19 7.40
N ASN A 429 -15.54 19.54 6.31
CA ASN A 429 -16.36 18.65 5.49
C ASN A 429 -15.65 17.30 5.34
N PHE A 430 -16.24 16.24 5.91
CA PHE A 430 -15.68 14.88 5.95
C PHE A 430 -16.80 13.83 6.01
N PRO A 431 -16.54 12.54 5.69
CA PRO A 431 -17.53 11.47 5.69
C PRO A 431 -18.24 11.27 7.02
N LYS A 432 -19.56 11.15 6.98
CA LYS A 432 -20.40 10.95 8.17
C LYS A 432 -21.12 9.61 8.17
N TYR A 433 -21.15 8.90 7.05
CA TYR A 433 -21.88 7.65 6.87
C TYR A 433 -20.94 6.51 6.46
N ILE A 434 -19.82 6.36 7.16
CA ILE A 434 -18.84 5.31 6.84
C ILE A 434 -19.38 3.90 7.11
N HIS A 435 -18.98 2.94 6.29
CA HIS A 435 -19.29 1.51 6.45
C HIS A 435 -18.48 0.93 7.62
N HIS A 436 -18.91 1.19 8.85
CA HIS A 436 -18.19 0.73 10.05
C HIS A 436 -19.15 0.43 11.21
N ARG A 437 -19.17 -0.81 11.70
CA ARG A 437 -20.11 -1.27 12.75
C ARG A 437 -19.97 -0.45 14.03
N GLY A 438 -18.78 -0.44 14.65
CA GLY A 438 -18.55 0.31 15.89
C GLY A 438 -18.85 1.82 15.78
N SER A 439 -18.78 2.38 14.57
CA SER A 439 -19.05 3.81 14.32
C SER A 439 -20.55 4.08 14.18
N SER A 440 -21.27 3.18 13.49
CA SER A 440 -22.67 3.35 13.11
C SER A 440 -23.68 2.92 14.19
N LEU A 441 -23.31 2.02 15.09
CA LEU A 441 -24.15 1.61 16.22
C LEU A 441 -23.91 2.50 17.46
N PRO A 442 -24.93 2.81 18.29
CA PRO A 442 -24.74 3.56 19.53
C PRO A 442 -23.81 2.81 20.48
N SER A 443 -22.91 3.52 21.17
CA SER A 443 -21.94 2.86 22.06
C SER A 443 -22.63 2.08 23.20
N VAL A 444 -21.93 1.13 23.82
CA VAL A 444 -22.44 0.41 25.01
C VAL A 444 -22.74 1.39 26.16
N THR A 445 -22.07 2.55 26.20
CA THR A 445 -22.35 3.59 27.19
C THR A 445 -23.72 4.22 26.97
N ASP A 446 -24.07 4.51 25.72
CA ASP A 446 -25.31 5.22 25.36
C ASP A 446 -26.50 4.28 25.19
N HIS A 447 -26.24 3.01 24.85
CA HIS A 447 -27.23 1.96 24.72
C HIS A 447 -26.72 0.67 25.40
N PRO A 448 -26.85 0.53 26.74
CA PRO A 448 -26.28 -0.60 27.48
C PRO A 448 -26.87 -1.96 27.12
N SER A 449 -28.10 -2.00 26.63
CA SER A 449 -28.74 -3.24 26.19
C SER A 449 -28.00 -3.82 24.98
N HIS A 450 -27.87 -5.15 24.98
CA HIS A 450 -27.26 -5.91 23.89
C HIS A 450 -27.99 -5.69 22.55
N ILE A 451 -27.22 -5.50 21.48
CA ILE A 451 -27.72 -5.41 20.10
C ILE A 451 -27.36 -6.70 19.37
N THR A 452 -28.37 -7.54 19.13
CA THR A 452 -28.19 -8.82 18.43
C THR A 452 -27.74 -8.63 16.98
N CYS A 453 -27.15 -9.67 16.38
CA CYS A 453 -26.73 -9.72 14.98
C CYS A 453 -27.66 -9.01 13.96
N LYS A 454 -28.98 -9.26 14.04
CA LYS A 454 -29.99 -8.63 13.14
C LYS A 454 -30.61 -7.36 13.73
N GLY A 455 -30.48 -7.13 15.03
CA GLY A 455 -31.00 -5.94 15.71
C GLY A 455 -30.37 -4.64 15.23
N GLY A 456 -29.14 -4.68 14.71
CA GLY A 456 -28.46 -3.49 14.23
C GLY A 456 -28.68 -3.12 12.76
N SER A 457 -29.47 -3.90 11.99
CA SER A 457 -29.80 -3.56 10.61
C SER A 457 -30.47 -2.18 10.47
N GLN A 458 -31.23 -1.74 11.47
CA GLN A 458 -31.80 -0.39 11.50
C GLN A 458 -30.74 0.73 11.53
N TYR A 459 -29.59 0.49 12.17
CA TYR A 459 -28.48 1.45 12.19
C TYR A 459 -27.72 1.43 10.87
N PHE A 460 -27.57 0.26 10.24
CA PHE A 460 -26.99 0.13 8.91
C PHE A 460 -27.76 0.96 7.86
N PHE A 461 -29.10 0.85 7.85
CA PHE A 461 -29.96 1.59 6.92
C PHE A 461 -30.38 2.99 7.41
N SER A 462 -29.86 3.43 8.56
CA SER A 462 -30.21 4.74 9.12
C SER A 462 -29.77 5.88 8.21
N LYS A 463 -30.64 6.87 8.04
CA LYS A 463 -30.33 8.14 7.35
C LYS A 463 -29.61 9.15 8.25
N ASN A 464 -29.41 8.82 9.53
CA ASN A 464 -28.63 9.64 10.44
C ASN A 464 -27.14 9.32 10.29
N PRO A 465 -26.26 10.32 10.51
CA PRO A 465 -24.82 10.09 10.52
C PRO A 465 -24.44 9.06 11.59
N ASN A 466 -23.27 8.46 11.44
CA ASN A 466 -22.76 7.53 12.44
C ASN A 466 -22.64 8.24 13.81
N PRO A 467 -23.25 7.70 14.89
CA PRO A 467 -23.26 8.35 16.20
C PRO A 467 -21.86 8.44 16.82
N ASN A 468 -20.98 7.49 16.53
CA ASN A 468 -19.61 7.49 17.01
C ASN A 468 -18.67 7.92 15.88
N ILE A 469 -18.05 9.10 16.01
CA ILE A 469 -17.09 9.59 15.03
C ILE A 469 -15.79 8.77 15.16
N LEU A 470 -15.47 7.99 14.13
CA LEU A 470 -14.21 7.25 14.04
C LEU A 470 -13.11 8.16 13.50
N ILE A 471 -12.60 9.01 14.39
CA ILE A 471 -11.59 10.03 14.06
C ILE A 471 -10.39 9.39 13.36
N GLY A 472 -9.99 9.98 12.23
CA GLY A 472 -8.82 9.58 11.45
C GLY A 472 -9.04 8.49 10.43
N ALA A 473 -10.21 7.83 10.41
CA ALA A 473 -10.49 6.80 9.41
C ALA A 473 -10.41 7.40 7.99
N VAL A 474 -9.58 6.80 7.14
CA VAL A 474 -9.56 7.15 5.71
C VAL A 474 -10.41 6.14 4.97
N VAL A 475 -11.47 6.63 4.33
CA VAL A 475 -12.43 5.80 3.60
C VAL A 475 -11.86 5.36 2.25
N GLY A 476 -12.49 4.40 1.58
CA GLY A 476 -12.05 3.93 0.25
C GLY A 476 -12.03 4.98 -0.87
N GLY A 477 -12.72 6.12 -0.69
CA GLY A 477 -12.55 7.32 -1.50
C GLY A 477 -13.53 7.44 -2.67
N PRO A 478 -13.30 8.43 -3.57
CA PRO A 478 -14.18 8.68 -4.70
C PRO A 478 -14.03 7.61 -5.80
N ASP A 479 -14.98 7.60 -6.72
CA ASP A 479 -14.89 6.82 -7.94
C ASP A 479 -13.95 7.46 -8.97
N MET A 480 -13.85 6.86 -10.16
CA MET A 480 -12.96 7.35 -11.23
C MET A 480 -13.29 8.77 -11.73
N ASN A 481 -14.49 9.27 -11.43
CA ASN A 481 -14.98 10.59 -11.82
C ASN A 481 -14.92 11.59 -10.65
N ASP A 482 -14.16 11.26 -9.60
CA ASP A 482 -14.00 12.05 -8.39
C ASP A 482 -15.30 12.16 -7.54
N GLN A 483 -16.30 11.29 -7.77
CA GLN A 483 -17.59 11.35 -7.07
C GLN A 483 -17.59 10.51 -5.79
N TYR A 484 -18.11 11.07 -4.70
CA TYR A 484 -18.23 10.40 -3.41
C TYR A 484 -19.62 10.63 -2.77
N PRO A 485 -20.48 9.59 -2.68
CA PRO A 485 -21.86 9.77 -2.21
C PRO A 485 -22.04 9.80 -0.68
N ASP A 486 -20.97 9.60 0.12
CA ASP A 486 -21.00 9.46 1.60
C ASP A 486 -22.14 8.55 2.08
N SER A 487 -22.02 7.24 1.81
CA SER A 487 -23.13 6.29 1.96
C SER A 487 -22.67 4.98 2.59
N ARG A 488 -23.24 4.64 3.75
CA ARG A 488 -22.86 3.47 4.56
C ARG A 488 -22.98 2.13 3.83
N PRO A 489 -24.01 1.88 2.97
CA PRO A 489 -24.07 0.65 2.19
C PRO A 489 -23.02 0.57 1.07
N ASN A 490 -22.42 1.69 0.65
CA ASN A 490 -21.41 1.71 -0.39
C ASN A 490 -20.01 1.45 0.18
N PHE A 491 -19.77 0.21 0.60
CA PHE A 491 -18.54 -0.20 1.29
C PHE A 491 -17.27 0.09 0.46
N ARG A 492 -17.31 -0.08 -0.87
CA ARG A 492 -16.14 0.20 -1.75
C ARG A 492 -15.57 1.60 -1.58
N GLN A 493 -16.44 2.58 -1.33
CA GLN A 493 -16.04 3.98 -1.17
C GLN A 493 -15.99 4.41 0.30
N SER A 494 -16.86 3.87 1.15
CA SER A 494 -17.09 4.38 2.51
C SER A 494 -16.46 3.54 3.62
N GLU A 495 -15.91 2.37 3.31
CA GLU A 495 -15.25 1.50 4.29
C GLU A 495 -13.79 1.92 4.51
N PRO A 496 -13.38 2.23 5.75
CA PRO A 496 -11.98 2.34 6.10
C PRO A 496 -11.39 0.97 6.43
N THR A 497 -10.09 0.79 6.21
CA THR A 497 -9.35 -0.42 6.59
C THR A 497 -8.02 -0.07 7.23
N THR A 498 -7.46 -0.98 8.03
CA THR A 498 -6.20 -0.73 8.74
C THR A 498 -5.03 -0.42 7.81
N TYR A 499 -4.98 -1.09 6.65
CA TYR A 499 -3.89 -0.96 5.69
C TYR A 499 -4.00 0.28 4.79
N ILE A 500 -5.15 0.97 4.72
CA ILE A 500 -5.26 2.30 4.09
C ILE A 500 -4.59 3.35 4.98
N ASN A 501 -4.84 3.26 6.28
CA ASN A 501 -4.33 4.24 7.24
C ASN A 501 -2.84 4.03 7.57
N ALA A 502 -2.33 2.80 7.57
CA ALA A 502 -0.96 2.52 8.03
C ALA A 502 0.15 3.26 7.25
N PRO A 503 0.11 3.34 5.90
CA PRO A 503 1.08 4.13 5.16
C PRO A 503 1.02 5.62 5.49
N LEU A 504 -0.16 6.18 5.80
CA LEU A 504 -0.34 7.60 6.17
C LEU A 504 0.23 7.96 7.55
N VAL A 505 0.66 6.99 8.36
CA VAL A 505 1.44 7.27 9.58
C VAL A 505 2.87 7.72 9.24
N GLU A 506 3.14 8.09 7.99
CA GLU A 506 4.36 8.77 7.55
C GLU A 506 4.30 10.30 7.63
N LEU A 507 3.10 10.86 7.80
CA LEU A 507 2.88 12.30 7.74
C LEU A 507 3.76 13.01 8.79
N PRO A 508 4.55 14.02 8.39
CA PRO A 508 5.44 14.67 9.32
C PRO A 508 4.64 15.66 10.18
N SER A 509 4.92 15.69 11.48
CA SER A 509 4.43 16.68 12.44
C SER A 509 5.60 17.59 12.82
N GLY A 510 5.58 18.88 12.48
CA GLY A 510 6.62 19.83 12.92
C GLY A 510 6.92 20.98 11.96
N PRO A 511 7.65 22.02 12.38
CA PRO A 511 8.00 23.16 11.50
C PRO A 511 8.99 22.79 10.39
N GLU A 512 9.76 21.70 10.54
CA GLU A 512 10.61 21.13 9.48
C GLU A 512 9.80 20.56 8.29
N ASN A 513 8.47 20.45 8.43
CA ASN A 513 7.52 20.00 7.40
C ASN A 513 7.58 20.83 6.11
N ILE A 514 7.90 22.12 6.21
CA ILE A 514 8.00 23.02 5.05
C ILE A 514 9.20 22.62 4.19
N ILE A 515 10.29 22.13 4.78
CA ILE A 515 11.50 21.74 4.04
C ILE A 515 11.32 20.33 3.44
N PHE A 516 10.73 19.39 4.20
CA PHE A 516 10.51 18.03 3.71
C PHE A 516 9.52 17.96 2.54
N LEU A 517 8.47 18.78 2.52
CA LEU A 517 7.45 18.73 1.45
C LEU A 517 7.52 19.88 0.45
N ASN A 518 8.20 21.00 0.76
CA ASN A 518 8.31 22.17 -0.12
C ASN A 518 9.75 22.53 -0.55
N GLU A 519 10.70 21.60 -0.58
CA GLU A 519 11.92 21.80 -1.39
C GLU A 519 11.52 21.83 -2.88
N SER A 520 11.01 22.97 -3.33
CA SER A 520 10.97 23.39 -4.73
C SER A 520 12.36 23.86 -5.11
N ASP A 521 12.85 23.38 -6.25
CA ASP A 521 14.16 23.66 -6.83
C ASP A 521 14.22 25.13 -7.33
N ASP A 522 14.33 26.08 -6.40
CA ASP A 522 14.79 27.43 -6.70
C ASP A 522 16.30 27.43 -6.47
N GLY A 523 17.04 27.21 -7.56
CA GLY A 523 18.46 26.89 -7.53
C GLY A 523 19.34 27.93 -6.84
N GLU A 524 20.16 27.45 -5.91
CA GLU A 524 21.53 27.92 -5.71
C GLU A 524 22.34 26.78 -5.10
N VAL A 525 23.30 26.25 -5.85
CA VAL A 525 24.23 25.22 -5.39
C VAL A 525 25.26 25.89 -4.47
N PRO A 526 25.36 25.57 -3.17
CA PRO A 526 26.47 26.04 -2.36
C PRO A 526 27.72 25.24 -2.72
N ASN A 527 28.75 25.97 -3.12
CA ASN A 527 30.08 25.46 -3.45
C ASN A 527 30.71 24.73 -2.25
N PRO A 528 31.22 23.49 -2.37
CA PRO A 528 31.89 22.81 -1.26
C PRO A 528 33.32 23.33 -1.13
N ALA A 529 33.52 24.35 -0.29
CA ALA A 529 34.83 24.78 0.16
C ALA A 529 34.86 24.82 1.69
N GLY A 530 35.76 24.04 2.30
CA GLY A 530 36.15 24.19 3.70
C GLY A 530 36.12 22.88 4.49
N THR A 531 37.18 22.09 4.38
CA THR A 531 37.63 21.17 5.45
C THR A 531 37.81 21.94 6.76
N PRO A 532 37.20 21.52 7.88
CA PRO A 532 37.65 21.93 9.20
C PRO A 532 38.79 21.01 9.65
N GLU A 533 39.97 21.60 9.86
CA GLU A 533 41.04 21.03 10.69
C GLU A 533 40.48 20.68 12.07
N VAL A 534 40.60 19.41 12.47
CA VAL A 534 40.43 18.99 13.86
C VAL A 534 41.80 19.05 14.52
N THR A 535 41.97 20.03 15.41
CA THR A 535 43.08 20.11 16.35
C THR A 535 43.05 18.92 17.30
N VAL A 536 44.12 18.11 17.25
CA VAL A 536 44.37 17.02 18.20
C VAL A 536 44.91 17.62 19.50
N GLU A 537 44.09 17.66 20.54
CA GLU A 537 44.58 17.83 21.91
C GLU A 537 44.96 16.46 22.49
N LYS A 538 46.23 16.37 22.92
CA LYS A 538 46.82 15.24 23.65
C LYS A 538 46.31 15.26 25.09
N GLU A 539 45.78 14.13 25.57
CA GLU A 539 45.77 13.82 27.00
C GLU A 539 46.51 12.52 27.32
N LYS A 540 47.18 12.59 28.47
CA LYS A 540 48.25 11.77 29.05
C LYS A 540 47.89 10.31 29.33
N GLU A 541 48.89 9.44 29.11
CA GLU A 541 49.02 8.15 29.79
C GLU A 541 49.23 8.29 31.31
N MET A 542 48.64 7.39 32.10
CA MET A 542 49.31 6.86 33.31
C MET A 542 48.86 5.43 33.69
N SER A 543 49.81 4.51 33.52
CA SER A 543 50.14 3.23 34.19
C SER A 543 49.20 2.54 35.22
N SER A 544 48.99 1.24 34.93
CA SER A 544 49.06 0.01 35.76
C SER A 544 48.09 -0.26 36.92
N THR A 545 47.43 -1.43 36.87
CA THR A 545 47.71 -2.61 37.74
C THR A 545 46.90 -3.85 37.31
N LYS A 546 47.49 -5.04 37.50
CA LYS A 546 46.98 -6.44 37.37
C LYS A 546 47.27 -7.12 38.73
N PRO A 547 46.99 -8.41 39.04
CA PRO A 547 45.97 -9.44 38.65
C PRO A 547 45.25 -9.96 39.96
N PRO A 548 44.62 -11.17 40.13
CA PRO A 548 44.75 -12.41 39.35
C PRO A 548 43.55 -13.35 39.11
N SER A 549 43.87 -14.30 38.24
CA SER A 549 43.18 -15.51 37.80
C SER A 549 43.15 -16.64 38.83
N THR A 550 42.16 -17.52 38.73
CA THR A 550 42.29 -18.96 39.03
C THR A 550 41.49 -19.79 38.01
N ALA A 551 42.10 -20.91 37.62
CA ALA A 551 41.67 -21.90 36.65
C ALA A 551 41.13 -23.17 37.34
N ASP A 552 40.35 -23.98 36.60
CA ASP A 552 40.26 -25.46 36.68
C ASP A 552 39.43 -25.95 35.46
N SER A 553 39.94 -26.72 34.47
CA SER A 553 40.29 -28.16 34.41
C SER A 553 39.01 -29.07 34.43
N PHE A 554 38.66 -29.96 33.47
CA PHE A 554 39.35 -31.13 32.88
C PHE A 554 38.57 -31.76 31.66
N THR A 555 39.33 -32.21 30.63
CA THR A 555 39.26 -33.45 29.76
C THR A 555 37.98 -33.97 29.07
N LYS A 556 37.97 -34.10 27.71
CA LYS A 556 38.23 -35.28 26.80
C LYS A 556 37.18 -36.40 26.78
N GLU A 557 36.57 -36.69 25.61
CA GLU A 557 36.88 -37.80 24.68
C GLU A 557 35.91 -37.86 23.47
N ALA A 558 36.42 -38.33 22.33
CA ALA A 558 35.67 -38.67 21.11
C ALA A 558 35.38 -40.19 21.06
N PRO A 559 34.54 -40.69 20.13
CA PRO A 559 35.14 -41.54 19.09
C PRO A 559 34.49 -41.52 17.69
N ASP A 560 35.36 -41.71 16.70
CA ASP A 560 35.33 -42.58 15.51
C ASP A 560 34.21 -42.54 14.45
N THR A 561 34.67 -42.24 13.23
CA THR A 561 34.14 -42.65 11.92
C THR A 561 34.47 -44.12 11.60
N PRO A 562 33.82 -44.70 10.57
CA PRO A 562 34.63 -45.12 9.41
C PRO A 562 34.03 -44.78 8.04
N SER A 563 34.98 -44.68 7.10
CA SER A 563 34.94 -44.30 5.69
C SER A 563 34.64 -45.42 4.70
N THR A 564 34.20 -45.06 3.48
CA THR A 564 34.64 -45.57 2.14
C THR A 564 34.03 -44.66 1.05
N SER A 565 34.80 -43.82 0.31
CA SER A 565 35.44 -44.06 -1.02
C SER A 565 34.44 -44.40 -2.14
N LEU A 566 34.35 -43.80 -3.34
CA LEU A 566 35.32 -43.41 -4.39
C LEU A 566 34.45 -42.84 -5.55
N LEU A 567 34.75 -41.74 -6.26
CA LEU A 567 35.56 -41.71 -7.50
C LEU A 567 35.59 -40.27 -8.05
N GLU A 568 36.79 -39.82 -8.44
CA GLU A 568 37.07 -38.65 -9.26
C GLU A 568 36.80 -38.94 -10.75
N ALA A 569 36.42 -37.91 -11.52
CA ALA A 569 36.85 -37.77 -12.91
C ALA A 569 36.77 -36.30 -13.37
N THR A 570 37.94 -35.80 -13.76
CA THR A 570 38.33 -34.51 -14.30
C THR A 570 37.81 -34.30 -15.75
N MET A 571 37.53 -33.06 -16.16
CA MET A 571 38.02 -32.54 -17.46
C MET A 571 37.91 -31.00 -17.58
N VAL A 572 38.84 -30.46 -18.37
CA VAL A 572 39.32 -29.07 -18.43
C VAL A 572 39.01 -28.45 -19.82
N ASN A 573 38.74 -27.13 -19.84
CA ASN A 573 38.83 -26.11 -20.90
C ASN A 573 38.33 -26.35 -22.34
N THR A 574 37.66 -25.33 -22.91
CA THR A 574 38.21 -24.54 -24.05
C THR A 574 37.42 -23.24 -24.29
N LEU A 575 38.16 -22.15 -24.52
CA LEU A 575 37.74 -20.87 -25.11
C LEU A 575 38.01 -20.93 -26.64
N SER A 576 37.18 -20.27 -27.47
CA SER A 576 37.61 -19.31 -28.53
C SER A 576 36.51 -19.00 -29.58
N ALA A 577 36.24 -17.69 -29.74
CA ALA A 577 36.02 -16.86 -30.95
C ALA A 577 35.16 -17.33 -32.16
N MET A 578 34.27 -16.46 -32.65
CA MET A 578 34.56 -15.50 -33.75
C MET A 578 33.35 -14.63 -34.18
N SER A 579 33.68 -13.43 -34.65
CA SER A 579 32.81 -12.33 -35.11
C SER A 579 32.62 -12.30 -36.64
N SER A 580 31.70 -11.42 -37.09
CA SER A 580 31.55 -10.77 -38.43
C SER A 580 30.49 -11.45 -39.34
N LEU A 581 29.63 -10.76 -40.12
CA LEU A 581 29.74 -9.48 -40.83
C LEU A 581 28.34 -8.87 -41.12
N ALA A 582 28.32 -7.56 -41.35
CA ALA A 582 27.18 -6.71 -41.75
C ALA A 582 26.95 -6.66 -43.27
N LEU A 583 25.73 -6.27 -43.72
CA LEU A 583 25.40 -5.07 -44.56
C LEU A 583 23.97 -5.16 -45.16
N GLY A 584 23.10 -4.17 -44.88
CA GLY A 584 22.43 -3.25 -45.84
C GLY A 584 21.18 -3.80 -46.55
N LEU A 585 20.12 -3.08 -46.93
CA LEU A 585 19.68 -1.68 -46.89
C LEU A 585 18.21 -1.68 -47.42
N LEU A 586 17.41 -0.67 -47.00
CA LEU A 586 16.26 -0.05 -47.70
C LEU A 586 14.87 -0.73 -47.80
N VAL A 587 13.87 0.06 -47.39
CA VAL A 587 12.39 0.03 -47.54
C VAL A 587 12.06 0.95 -48.76
N PRO A 588 10.93 0.92 -49.54
CA PRO A 588 9.53 0.76 -49.08
C PRO A 588 8.43 0.17 -50.01
N SER A 589 7.29 -0.12 -49.36
CA SER A 589 5.87 0.08 -49.79
C SER A 589 5.05 -0.97 -50.60
N SER A 590 3.84 -1.20 -50.06
CA SER A 590 2.51 -1.39 -50.69
C SER A 590 1.91 -2.80 -50.94
N SER A 591 0.78 -3.00 -50.22
CA SER A 591 -0.51 -3.64 -50.58
C SER A 591 -0.65 -5.15 -50.95
N SER A 592 -1.48 -5.84 -50.13
CA SER A 592 -2.49 -6.91 -50.39
C SER A 592 -2.14 -8.05 -51.37
N THR A 593 -2.30 -9.36 -51.08
CA THR A 593 -3.57 -10.08 -50.77
C THR A 593 -3.28 -11.55 -50.39
N THR A 594 -3.98 -12.06 -49.35
CA THR A 594 -4.51 -13.42 -49.02
C THR A 594 -3.91 -14.78 -49.48
N PHE A 595 -4.08 -15.75 -48.54
CA PHE A 595 -3.98 -17.25 -48.56
C PHE A 595 -2.60 -17.88 -48.28
N ALA A 596 -2.39 -18.94 -47.48
CA ALA A 596 -3.15 -19.66 -46.44
C ALA A 596 -2.27 -20.83 -45.88
N TRP A 597 -2.25 -21.02 -44.53
CA TRP A 597 -1.84 -22.20 -43.69
C TRP A 597 -0.38 -22.71 -43.81
N VAL A 598 0.40 -23.01 -42.75
CA VAL A 598 0.22 -23.93 -41.61
C VAL A 598 1.20 -23.58 -40.45
N GLN A 599 0.72 -23.71 -39.21
CA GLN A 599 1.40 -23.53 -37.91
C GLN A 599 2.09 -24.83 -37.42
N PRO A 600 2.96 -24.80 -36.38
CA PRO A 600 2.45 -25.05 -35.03
C PRO A 600 3.12 -24.20 -33.91
N MET A 601 2.34 -23.35 -33.24
CA MET A 601 2.55 -22.96 -31.84
C MET A 601 1.61 -23.76 -30.93
N VAL A 602 2.16 -24.17 -29.79
CA VAL A 602 1.57 -25.02 -28.77
C VAL A 602 0.71 -24.18 -27.80
N ASP A 603 -0.57 -24.53 -27.78
CA ASP A 603 -1.57 -24.58 -26.69
C ASP A 603 -1.59 -23.45 -25.62
N ASN A 604 -2.56 -22.53 -25.75
CA ASN A 604 -3.11 -21.76 -24.63
C ASN A 604 -4.64 -21.91 -24.65
N ARG A 605 -5.17 -22.93 -23.97
CA ARG A 605 -6.60 -23.27 -23.95
C ARG A 605 -7.35 -22.44 -22.92
N LYS A 606 -8.11 -21.45 -23.40
CA LYS A 606 -9.22 -20.80 -22.67
C LYS A 606 -10.29 -21.86 -22.31
N ARG A 607 -10.43 -22.19 -21.02
CA ARG A 607 -11.61 -22.91 -20.51
C ARG A 607 -12.80 -21.93 -20.44
N LYS A 608 -13.78 -22.09 -21.32
CA LYS A 608 -15.14 -21.57 -21.10
C LYS A 608 -15.79 -22.40 -20.00
N SER A 609 -16.02 -21.83 -18.82
CA SER A 609 -16.91 -22.44 -17.83
C SER A 609 -18.37 -22.16 -18.22
N SER A 610 -19.23 -23.16 -17.99
CA SER A 610 -20.67 -23.10 -18.19
C SER A 610 -21.27 -23.77 -16.95
N SER A 611 -21.75 -22.98 -16.00
CA SER A 611 -22.51 -23.48 -14.86
C SER A 611 -24.00 -23.48 -15.20
N ARG A 612 -24.69 -24.59 -14.90
CA ARG A 612 -26.13 -24.77 -15.09
C ARG A 612 -26.80 -24.55 -13.73
N ILE A 613 -27.66 -23.52 -13.61
CA ILE A 613 -28.40 -23.22 -12.38
C ILE A 613 -29.81 -23.81 -12.51
N THR A 614 -30.26 -24.57 -11.51
CA THR A 614 -31.63 -25.09 -11.41
C THR A 614 -32.21 -24.74 -10.05
N GLY A 615 -33.46 -24.28 -10.01
CA GLY A 615 -34.14 -24.06 -8.73
C GLY A 615 -33.60 -22.84 -7.98
N PRO A 616 -33.74 -22.76 -6.64
CA PRO A 616 -34.14 -21.59 -5.85
C PRO A 616 -33.17 -20.38 -5.80
N ASP A 617 -32.16 -20.32 -6.67
CA ASP A 617 -31.13 -19.26 -6.72
C ASP A 617 -31.50 -18.03 -7.58
N PHE A 618 -32.71 -17.97 -8.14
CA PHE A 618 -33.10 -16.86 -9.02
C PHE A 618 -33.27 -15.53 -8.29
N ASP A 619 -33.80 -15.55 -7.07
CA ASP A 619 -34.09 -14.32 -6.31
C ASP A 619 -32.81 -13.69 -5.75
N VAL A 620 -31.79 -14.51 -5.46
CA VAL A 620 -30.45 -14.06 -5.01
C VAL A 620 -29.68 -13.42 -6.15
N VAL A 621 -29.70 -14.03 -7.34
CA VAL A 621 -29.01 -13.51 -8.53
C VAL A 621 -29.71 -12.23 -9.05
N ALA A 622 -31.04 -12.15 -8.98
CA ALA A 622 -31.79 -10.95 -9.36
C ALA A 622 -31.52 -9.76 -8.41
N ALA A 623 -31.34 -10.02 -7.11
CA ALA A 623 -30.96 -9.02 -6.12
C ALA A 623 -29.52 -8.51 -6.30
N LEU A 624 -28.58 -9.39 -6.67
CA LEU A 624 -27.19 -9.02 -6.96
C LEU A 624 -27.03 -8.20 -8.25
N LEU A 625 -27.95 -8.37 -9.21
CA LEU A 625 -27.93 -7.70 -10.52
C LEU A 625 -28.95 -6.55 -10.67
N GLY A 626 -29.76 -6.28 -9.64
CA GLY A 626 -30.75 -5.20 -9.66
C GLY A 626 -31.92 -5.39 -10.66
N THR A 627 -32.32 -6.63 -10.93
CA THR A 627 -33.40 -6.95 -11.90
C THR A 627 -34.60 -7.64 -11.24
N THR A 628 -35.78 -7.60 -11.87
CA THR A 628 -37.00 -8.21 -11.33
C THR A 628 -37.15 -9.68 -11.78
N PRO A 629 -37.40 -10.64 -10.87
CA PRO A 629 -37.48 -12.05 -11.24
C PRO A 629 -38.82 -12.42 -11.92
N PRO A 630 -38.86 -13.44 -12.80
CA PRO A 630 -40.08 -13.88 -13.47
C PRO A 630 -41.06 -14.63 -12.54
N PRO A 631 -42.36 -14.67 -12.89
CA PRO A 631 -43.41 -15.27 -12.05
C PRO A 631 -43.20 -16.78 -11.82
N PRO A 632 -43.66 -17.33 -10.68
CA PRO A 632 -43.35 -18.69 -10.23
C PRO A 632 -43.70 -19.79 -11.26
N SER A 633 -44.75 -19.59 -12.06
CA SER A 633 -45.21 -20.54 -13.07
C SER A 633 -44.24 -20.77 -14.25
N LYS A 634 -43.18 -19.96 -14.38
CA LYS A 634 -42.19 -20.08 -15.47
C LYS A 634 -40.80 -20.57 -15.01
N ARG A 635 -40.56 -20.77 -13.71
CA ARG A 635 -39.22 -21.03 -13.15
C ARG A 635 -38.67 -22.44 -13.41
N ALA A 636 -39.50 -23.40 -13.85
CA ALA A 636 -39.09 -24.80 -14.02
C ALA A 636 -38.53 -25.18 -15.41
N LYS A 637 -38.51 -24.26 -16.40
CA LYS A 637 -38.13 -24.58 -17.79
C LYS A 637 -37.25 -23.52 -18.47
N THR A 638 -36.38 -22.82 -17.73
CA THR A 638 -35.54 -21.75 -18.31
C THR A 638 -34.07 -21.98 -17.99
N THR A 639 -33.26 -22.16 -19.03
CA THR A 639 -31.79 -22.16 -18.95
C THR A 639 -31.27 -20.75 -19.25
N SER A 640 -30.50 -20.19 -18.32
CA SER A 640 -29.82 -18.90 -18.48
C SER A 640 -28.31 -19.09 -18.39
N ARG A 641 -27.56 -18.21 -19.06
CA ARG A 641 -26.09 -18.20 -19.03
C ARG A 641 -25.59 -16.80 -18.69
N ILE A 642 -24.54 -16.71 -17.88
CA ILE A 642 -23.82 -15.46 -17.63
C ILE A 642 -22.82 -15.24 -18.77
N VAL A 643 -22.89 -14.07 -19.39
CA VAL A 643 -21.97 -13.64 -20.46
C VAL A 643 -21.24 -12.38 -19.99
N ILE A 644 -19.94 -12.34 -20.23
CA ILE A 644 -19.07 -11.19 -19.93
C ILE A 644 -18.71 -10.54 -21.25
N ASP A 645 -18.97 -9.24 -21.39
CA ASP A 645 -18.63 -8.50 -22.60
C ASP A 645 -17.15 -8.08 -22.63
N ALA A 646 -16.75 -7.43 -23.72
CA ALA A 646 -15.38 -6.97 -23.93
C ALA A 646 -14.94 -5.84 -22.97
N GLN A 647 -15.88 -5.29 -22.19
CA GLN A 647 -15.68 -4.26 -21.19
C GLN A 647 -15.76 -4.81 -19.75
N GLY A 648 -15.93 -6.13 -19.59
CA GLY A 648 -15.97 -6.80 -18.29
C GLY A 648 -17.33 -6.73 -17.57
N GLN A 649 -18.39 -6.24 -18.22
CA GLN A 649 -19.73 -6.24 -17.64
C GLN A 649 -20.40 -7.62 -17.77
N GLN A 650 -21.04 -8.08 -16.69
CA GLN A 650 -21.75 -9.35 -16.64
C GLN A 650 -23.23 -9.16 -16.97
N PHE A 651 -23.74 -9.97 -17.91
CA PHE A 651 -25.14 -9.99 -18.30
C PHE A 651 -25.73 -11.40 -18.15
N LEU A 652 -27.01 -11.46 -17.78
CA LEU A 652 -27.77 -12.71 -17.76
C LEU A 652 -28.50 -12.89 -19.10
N GLU A 653 -28.02 -13.79 -19.95
CA GLU A 653 -28.69 -14.15 -21.18
C GLU A 653 -29.72 -15.26 -20.91
N VAL A 654 -31.01 -14.94 -21.10
CA VAL A 654 -32.13 -15.87 -20.88
C VAL A 654 -32.51 -16.50 -22.22
N ALA A 655 -32.29 -17.81 -22.38
CA ALA A 655 -32.69 -18.50 -23.61
C ALA A 655 -34.22 -18.57 -23.72
N LYS A 656 -34.79 -18.08 -24.84
CA LYS A 656 -36.22 -18.23 -25.14
C LYS A 656 -36.57 -19.73 -25.22
N PRO A 657 -37.65 -20.20 -24.57
CA PRO A 657 -38.05 -21.60 -24.67
C PRO A 657 -38.47 -21.92 -26.11
N LYS A 658 -37.99 -23.04 -26.65
CA LYS A 658 -38.62 -23.67 -27.82
C LYS A 658 -40.04 -24.07 -27.41
N VAL A 659 -41.02 -23.48 -28.06
CA VAL A 659 -42.42 -23.89 -27.95
C VAL A 659 -42.56 -25.18 -28.76
N ASP A 660 -42.59 -26.32 -28.08
CA ASP A 660 -43.12 -27.55 -28.68
C ASP A 660 -44.65 -27.43 -28.71
N LYS A 661 -45.22 -27.57 -29.91
CA LYS A 661 -46.66 -27.75 -30.12
C LYS A 661 -47.07 -29.09 -29.50
N ALA A 662 -47.83 -29.07 -28.41
CA ALA A 662 -48.99 -29.95 -28.15
C ALA A 662 -49.49 -29.74 -26.70
N GLU A 663 -50.81 -29.54 -26.61
CA GLU A 663 -51.71 -29.50 -25.44
C GLU A 663 -51.55 -28.37 -24.40
#